data_AF-A0A520H1Z0-F1
#
_entry.id   AF-A0A520H1Z0-F1
#
_cell.length_a   1.000
_cell.length_b   1.000
_cell.length_c   1.000
_cell.angle_alpha   90.00
_cell.angle_beta   90.00
_cell.angle_gamma   90.00
#
_symmetry.space_group_name_H-M   'P 1'
#
loop_
_entity.id
_entity.type
_entity.pdbx_description
1 polymer ?
#
loop_
_entity_poly.entity_id
_entity_poly.type
_entity_poly.pdbx_seq_one_letter_code
_entity_poly.pdbx_strand_id
1 'polypeptide(L)'
;MASAFPAFLRATLGAWLATAALGIALPATAQQPLQDPPGRIARLNAREGAVSFSPAGEDRWYDVVPNRPLTDGDRLWIDRDARAEVFVGSAAVRADARTSLEFTRIDDAVVQLTLSQGSLDLRLRDDLDGERFEVDTGNLALVVTAPGAYRIDADPSTGTTRVAVAAGSATVYGENGASIPVGERQQITVSGRDLAAAEVQMPAGAAAFDRWVGERDRIEERSIAARHVSREVVGYQQLDAYGDWRSDADYGSVWYPRNVATDWAPYRDGQWIDVAPWGWTWIDAAPWGFAPSHYGRWARFGPRWGWVPGRRDARPVFAPALVGFVGAPGPLPAGRNGVGWFPLAPGERWQPGYRASQRYVEQVNRATIRIGRTARIDGLYANQRLVEAVTIVPSERFGRGPIDRREVLRQHGDVISRAPVAFAPPLTLAATVASGAQGVPVGPALGALQARPAAAVPPPLLQPRAQIVQLAPIGPVQPRPQLSPAEGPALQQRQQQLQQIDQRREEQQQILRRQRSQQQERQDDERREAAQRERQRQDLRRQQEDRVEAARDQQERERRRDDERRQAEQRQAQRDQDRRQQAQRIERDRQEQERQTQYRQEQQRQLVQQQQRQAQQEQQQLASQLRAQEQQLQQQRQHDRQQQQQQQAARLQDLQQAQERATQQRQMQQQHQQNQQFERRQGERRDEQRQNQQMRDEQRRDEQRRQQRP
;
A
#
# COMPACT_ATOMS: atom_id res chain seq x y z
N MET A 1 74.98 -30.52 -41.29
CA MET A 1 74.36 -29.46 -40.46
C MET A 1 74.23 -28.19 -41.29
N ALA A 2 73.18 -28.08 -42.11
CA ALA A 2 72.88 -26.88 -42.91
C ALA A 2 71.44 -26.97 -43.47
N SER A 3 70.47 -26.44 -42.73
CA SER A 3 69.04 -26.40 -43.10
C SER A 3 68.40 -25.30 -42.24
N ALA A 4 67.88 -24.16 -42.72
CA ALA A 4 67.41 -23.75 -44.04
C ALA A 4 66.12 -24.45 -44.52
N PHE A 5 65.12 -23.63 -44.89
CA PHE A 5 63.76 -24.00 -45.26
C PHE A 5 63.63 -24.63 -46.67
N PRO A 6 62.60 -25.47 -46.85
CA PRO A 6 61.63 -25.36 -47.95
C PRO A 6 60.33 -24.69 -47.42
N ALA A 7 59.58 -23.80 -48.09
CA ALA A 7 59.27 -23.59 -49.51
C ALA A 7 58.36 -24.66 -50.15
N PHE A 8 57.33 -24.38 -50.95
CA PHE A 8 56.41 -23.21 -51.05
C PHE A 8 55.34 -23.55 -52.12
N LEU A 9 54.03 -23.39 -51.84
CA LEU A 9 52.91 -23.44 -52.81
C LEU A 9 52.71 -24.79 -53.56
N ARG A 10 51.58 -25.14 -54.19
CA ARG A 10 50.30 -24.46 -54.53
C ARG A 10 49.12 -25.31 -53.97
N ALA A 11 47.85 -24.90 -53.92
CA ALA A 11 47.14 -23.87 -54.69
C ALA A 11 45.98 -23.21 -53.91
N THR A 12 45.02 -22.61 -54.64
CA THR A 12 43.72 -22.06 -54.17
C THR A 12 43.76 -20.92 -53.14
N LEU A 13 44.30 -19.76 -53.55
CA LEU A 13 43.95 -18.46 -52.96
C LEU A 13 42.78 -17.85 -53.75
N GLY A 14 41.56 -17.83 -53.18
CA GLY A 14 40.38 -17.34 -53.90
C GLY A 14 39.02 -17.44 -53.19
N ALA A 15 38.98 -17.41 -51.84
CA ALA A 15 37.74 -17.65 -51.08
C ALA A 15 37.63 -16.90 -49.73
N TRP A 16 38.26 -15.72 -49.58
CA TRP A 16 38.36 -15.01 -48.28
C TRP A 16 37.83 -13.56 -48.26
N LEU A 17 36.91 -13.20 -49.18
CA LEU A 17 36.18 -11.92 -49.17
C LEU A 17 34.67 -12.08 -49.41
N ALA A 18 34.07 -13.17 -48.90
CA ALA A 18 32.64 -13.46 -49.06
C ALA A 18 31.93 -13.92 -47.76
N THR A 19 32.60 -13.78 -46.60
CA THR A 19 32.17 -14.40 -45.33
C THR A 19 32.01 -13.41 -44.16
N ALA A 20 31.88 -12.11 -44.47
CA ALA A 20 31.80 -11.03 -43.49
C ALA A 20 30.44 -10.29 -43.47
N ALA A 21 29.39 -10.88 -44.06
CA ALA A 21 28.11 -10.21 -44.30
C ALA A 21 26.87 -11.08 -43.99
N LEU A 22 26.95 -11.95 -42.98
CA LEU A 22 25.80 -12.75 -42.49
C LEU A 22 25.54 -12.59 -40.98
N GLY A 23 25.75 -11.38 -40.45
CA GLY A 23 25.45 -11.04 -39.06
C GLY A 23 23.97 -10.67 -38.87
N ILE A 24 23.09 -11.66 -38.74
CA ILE A 24 21.66 -11.46 -38.44
C ILE A 24 21.21 -12.38 -37.30
N ALA A 25 20.53 -11.81 -36.31
CA ALA A 25 19.72 -12.46 -35.29
C ALA A 25 20.35 -13.65 -34.53
N LEU A 26 21.22 -13.35 -33.56
CA LEU A 26 20.99 -13.96 -32.26
C LEU A 26 19.59 -13.52 -31.80
N PRO A 27 18.69 -14.44 -31.40
CA PRO A 27 17.44 -14.02 -30.77
C PRO A 27 17.79 -13.36 -29.45
N ALA A 28 17.65 -12.03 -29.40
CA ALA A 28 17.60 -11.31 -28.14
C ALA A 28 16.34 -11.80 -27.41
N THR A 29 16.48 -12.84 -26.61
CA THR A 29 15.49 -13.24 -25.62
C THR A 29 15.35 -12.08 -24.66
N ALA A 30 14.38 -11.20 -24.95
CA ALA A 30 14.01 -10.12 -24.08
C ALA A 30 13.81 -10.70 -22.69
N GLN A 31 14.71 -10.34 -21.78
CA GLN A 31 14.61 -10.74 -20.38
C GLN A 31 13.34 -10.07 -19.86
N GLN A 32 12.25 -10.85 -19.85
CA GLN A 32 10.99 -10.46 -19.23
C GLN A 32 11.36 -9.87 -17.87
N PRO A 33 11.04 -8.59 -17.59
CA PRO A 33 11.43 -7.97 -16.34
C PRO A 33 10.88 -8.84 -15.21
N LEU A 34 11.70 -9.11 -14.20
CA LEU A 34 11.31 -9.98 -13.10
C LEU A 34 10.18 -9.29 -12.33
N GLN A 35 8.95 -9.65 -12.69
CA GLN A 35 7.74 -9.10 -12.12
C GLN A 35 7.61 -9.62 -10.69
N ASP A 36 7.81 -8.73 -9.73
CA ASP A 36 7.52 -8.99 -8.34
C ASP A 36 6.02 -9.23 -8.16
N PRO A 37 5.61 -10.13 -7.25
CA PRO A 37 4.21 -10.21 -6.86
C PRO A 37 3.84 -8.95 -6.05
N PRO A 38 2.55 -8.58 -5.99
CA PRO A 38 2.14 -7.39 -5.25
C PRO A 38 2.59 -7.38 -3.78
N GLY A 39 2.99 -6.21 -3.30
CA GLY A 39 3.16 -5.91 -1.89
C GLY A 39 1.84 -5.62 -1.16
N ARG A 40 0.79 -5.25 -1.89
CA ARG A 40 -0.59 -5.12 -1.39
C ARG A 40 -1.33 -6.47 -1.45
N ILE A 41 -2.40 -6.57 -0.65
CA ILE A 41 -3.29 -7.73 -0.58
C ILE A 41 -4.67 -7.28 -0.07
N ALA A 42 -5.75 -7.98 -0.44
CA ALA A 42 -7.05 -7.81 0.19
C ALA A 42 -7.31 -8.88 1.27
N ARG A 43 -8.15 -8.53 2.27
CA ARG A 43 -8.57 -9.43 3.35
C ARG A 43 -9.99 -9.12 3.82
N LEU A 44 -10.87 -10.12 3.86
CA LEU A 44 -12.14 -10.01 4.59
C LEU A 44 -11.87 -9.90 6.11
N ASN A 45 -12.18 -8.76 6.70
CA ASN A 45 -11.94 -8.43 8.11
C ASN A 45 -13.17 -8.65 8.99
N ALA A 46 -14.37 -8.42 8.45
CA ALA A 46 -15.64 -8.69 9.14
C ALA A 46 -16.72 -9.14 8.15
N ARG A 47 -17.67 -9.95 8.62
CA ARG A 47 -18.90 -10.28 7.90
C ARG A 47 -20.09 -10.40 8.83
N GLU A 48 -21.26 -10.06 8.31
CA GLU A 48 -22.57 -10.38 8.87
C GLU A 48 -23.32 -11.23 7.83
N GLY A 49 -24.14 -12.19 8.26
CA GLY A 49 -24.84 -13.09 7.32
C GLY A 49 -23.91 -13.97 6.46
N ALA A 50 -24.39 -14.36 5.29
CA ALA A 50 -23.69 -15.22 4.34
C ALA A 50 -22.85 -14.40 3.33
N VAL A 51 -21.57 -14.76 3.19
CA VAL A 51 -20.67 -14.19 2.19
C VAL A 51 -19.92 -15.32 1.50
N SER A 52 -20.15 -15.46 0.21
CA SER A 52 -19.58 -16.50 -0.66
C SER A 52 -18.40 -15.93 -1.46
N PHE A 53 -17.48 -16.81 -1.83
CA PHE A 53 -16.24 -16.50 -2.52
C PHE A 53 -16.03 -17.38 -3.75
N SER A 54 -15.54 -16.81 -4.83
CA SER A 54 -15.16 -17.50 -6.07
C SER A 54 -13.70 -17.12 -6.39
N PRO A 55 -12.77 -18.10 -6.47
CA PRO A 55 -11.39 -17.84 -6.84
C PRO A 55 -11.24 -17.26 -8.25
N ALA A 56 -10.17 -16.51 -8.47
CA ALA A 56 -9.73 -16.12 -9.81
C ALA A 56 -9.71 -17.31 -10.79
N GLY A 57 -10.46 -17.19 -11.89
CA GLY A 57 -10.58 -18.23 -12.92
C GLY A 57 -11.50 -19.41 -12.58
N GLU A 58 -12.18 -19.42 -11.43
CA GLU A 58 -13.19 -20.43 -11.07
C GLU A 58 -14.61 -19.85 -11.03
N ASP A 59 -15.57 -20.47 -11.72
CA ASP A 59 -17.01 -20.15 -11.61
C ASP A 59 -17.74 -20.87 -10.47
N ARG A 60 -16.98 -21.59 -9.61
CA ARG A 60 -17.52 -22.22 -8.41
C ARG A 60 -17.42 -21.29 -7.19
N TRP A 61 -18.45 -21.38 -6.35
CA TRP A 61 -18.58 -20.57 -5.14
C TRP A 61 -18.37 -21.44 -3.90
N TYR A 62 -17.72 -20.87 -2.90
CA TYR A 62 -17.33 -21.51 -1.65
C TYR A 62 -17.64 -20.57 -0.47
N ASP A 63 -17.87 -21.13 0.72
CA ASP A 63 -17.89 -20.32 1.96
C ASP A 63 -16.52 -19.63 2.17
N VAL A 64 -16.51 -18.33 2.51
CA VAL A 64 -15.23 -17.63 2.77
C VAL A 64 -14.51 -18.25 3.97
N VAL A 65 -13.31 -18.77 3.73
CA VAL A 65 -12.36 -19.22 4.75
C VAL A 65 -11.77 -18.00 5.49
N PRO A 66 -11.86 -17.93 6.83
CA PRO A 66 -11.22 -16.87 7.61
C PRO A 66 -9.71 -16.82 7.35
N ASN A 67 -9.14 -15.62 7.38
CA ASN A 67 -7.72 -15.36 7.07
C ASN A 67 -7.23 -15.74 5.67
N ARG A 68 -8.09 -16.20 4.75
CA ARG A 68 -7.69 -16.31 3.34
C ARG A 68 -7.39 -14.90 2.78
N PRO A 69 -6.23 -14.68 2.13
CA PRO A 69 -6.01 -13.54 1.25
C PRO A 69 -7.02 -13.50 0.10
N LEU A 70 -7.27 -12.29 -0.39
CA LEU A 70 -8.03 -12.00 -1.60
C LEU A 70 -7.09 -11.26 -2.56
N THR A 71 -7.11 -11.64 -3.84
CA THR A 71 -6.14 -11.20 -4.87
C THR A 71 -6.81 -10.98 -6.23
N ASP A 72 -6.06 -10.47 -7.21
CA ASP A 72 -6.48 -10.29 -8.62
C ASP A 72 -7.38 -11.42 -9.16
N GLY A 73 -8.59 -11.06 -9.58
CA GLY A 73 -9.59 -11.95 -10.16
C GLY A 73 -10.51 -12.65 -9.14
N ASP A 74 -10.24 -12.56 -7.84
CA ASP A 74 -11.13 -13.12 -6.81
C ASP A 74 -12.47 -12.36 -6.75
N ARG A 75 -13.56 -13.09 -6.49
CA ARG A 75 -14.94 -12.57 -6.46
C ARG A 75 -15.61 -12.84 -5.11
N LEU A 76 -16.41 -11.89 -4.64
CA LEU A 76 -17.26 -11.99 -3.46
C LEU A 76 -18.73 -11.74 -3.82
N TRP A 77 -19.59 -12.56 -3.25
CA TRP A 77 -21.04 -12.37 -3.22
C TRP A 77 -21.50 -12.19 -1.78
N ILE A 78 -22.09 -11.04 -1.49
CA ILE A 78 -22.70 -10.73 -0.20
C ILE A 78 -24.20 -10.97 -0.38
N ASP A 79 -24.78 -11.96 0.31
CA ASP A 79 -26.17 -12.36 0.08
C ASP A 79 -27.18 -11.36 0.67
N ARG A 80 -28.48 -11.67 0.60
CA ARG A 80 -29.51 -10.97 1.36
C ARG A 80 -29.18 -10.98 2.85
N ASP A 81 -29.50 -9.88 3.53
CA ASP A 81 -29.35 -9.73 4.98
C ASP A 81 -27.91 -9.95 5.50
N ALA A 82 -26.92 -9.79 4.60
CA ALA A 82 -25.49 -9.97 4.87
C ALA A 82 -24.69 -8.67 4.62
N ARG A 83 -23.46 -8.62 5.16
CA ARG A 83 -22.48 -7.54 4.94
C ARG A 83 -21.06 -8.07 4.91
N ALA A 84 -20.16 -7.36 4.24
CA ALA A 84 -18.73 -7.61 4.25
C ALA A 84 -17.92 -6.33 4.50
N GLU A 85 -16.82 -6.43 5.25
CA GLU A 85 -15.76 -5.42 5.30
C GLU A 85 -14.45 -6.07 4.90
N VAL A 86 -13.83 -5.54 3.86
CA VAL A 86 -12.52 -5.93 3.33
C VAL A 86 -11.55 -4.77 3.52
N PHE A 87 -10.29 -5.06 3.86
CA PHE A 87 -9.21 -4.07 3.84
C PHE A 87 -8.22 -4.36 2.71
N VAL A 88 -7.76 -3.31 2.04
CA VAL A 88 -6.72 -3.35 0.99
C VAL A 88 -5.68 -2.28 1.31
N GLY A 89 -4.57 -2.68 1.93
CA GLY A 89 -3.74 -1.73 2.69
C GLY A 89 -4.58 -1.01 3.75
N SER A 90 -4.54 0.33 3.76
CA SER A 90 -5.34 1.15 4.69
C SER A 90 -6.73 1.57 4.16
N ALA A 91 -7.07 1.21 2.92
CA ALA A 91 -8.42 1.43 2.39
C ALA A 91 -9.40 0.39 2.96
N ALA A 92 -10.56 0.86 3.44
CA ALA A 92 -11.67 0.00 3.85
C ALA A 92 -12.71 -0.05 2.73
N VAL A 93 -13.05 -1.26 2.31
CA VAL A 93 -14.07 -1.57 1.29
C VAL A 93 -15.20 -2.32 1.98
N ARG A 94 -16.39 -1.73 2.00
CA ARG A 94 -17.56 -2.25 2.73
C ARG A 94 -18.70 -2.49 1.76
N ALA A 95 -19.33 -3.66 1.85
CA ALA A 95 -20.41 -4.07 0.98
C ALA A 95 -21.66 -4.44 1.79
N ASP A 96 -22.82 -3.94 1.37
CA ASP A 96 -24.13 -4.29 1.95
C ASP A 96 -24.75 -5.50 1.23
N ALA A 97 -25.95 -5.89 1.64
CA ALA A 97 -26.65 -7.06 1.11
C ALA A 97 -26.86 -7.04 -0.41
N ARG A 98 -26.80 -8.22 -1.04
CA ARG A 98 -26.96 -8.46 -2.49
C ARG A 98 -25.87 -7.82 -3.36
N THR A 99 -24.68 -7.60 -2.81
CA THR A 99 -23.54 -6.99 -3.51
C THR A 99 -22.69 -8.04 -4.21
N SER A 100 -22.33 -7.77 -5.48
CA SER A 100 -21.37 -8.56 -6.25
C SER A 100 -20.12 -7.73 -6.52
N LEU A 101 -18.99 -8.15 -5.98
CA LEU A 101 -17.72 -7.44 -5.99
C LEU A 101 -16.59 -8.33 -6.52
N GLU A 102 -15.82 -7.83 -7.47
CA GLU A 102 -14.62 -8.48 -8.01
C GLU A 102 -13.37 -7.62 -7.72
N PHE A 103 -12.28 -8.28 -7.31
CA PHE A 103 -10.96 -7.66 -7.16
C PHE A 103 -10.22 -7.69 -8.50
N THR A 104 -10.65 -6.86 -9.45
CA THR A 104 -10.14 -6.85 -10.84
C THR A 104 -8.63 -6.55 -10.92
N ARG A 105 -8.06 -5.78 -9.98
CA ARG A 105 -6.60 -5.66 -9.75
C ARG A 105 -6.25 -5.23 -8.32
N ILE A 106 -5.18 -5.79 -7.76
CA ILE A 106 -4.54 -5.36 -6.50
C ILE A 106 -3.01 -5.44 -6.68
N ASP A 107 -2.43 -4.41 -7.31
CA ASP A 107 -0.96 -4.26 -7.37
C ASP A 107 -0.46 -3.13 -6.44
N ASP A 108 0.84 -2.82 -6.50
CA ASP A 108 1.47 -1.78 -5.65
C ASP A 108 1.19 -0.33 -6.10
N ALA A 109 0.56 -0.13 -7.26
CA ALA A 109 0.22 1.17 -7.85
C ALA A 109 -1.25 1.29 -8.27
N VAL A 110 -2.00 0.19 -8.42
CA VAL A 110 -3.42 0.19 -8.80
C VAL A 110 -4.22 -0.80 -7.96
N VAL A 111 -5.28 -0.31 -7.32
CA VAL A 111 -6.38 -1.13 -6.80
C VAL A 111 -7.63 -0.84 -7.64
N GLN A 112 -8.12 -1.84 -8.36
CA GLN A 112 -9.27 -1.74 -9.25
C GLN A 112 -10.33 -2.76 -8.84
N LEU A 113 -11.54 -2.29 -8.54
CA LEU A 113 -12.66 -3.11 -8.09
C LEU A 113 -13.82 -3.03 -9.08
N THR A 114 -14.43 -4.16 -9.46
CA THR A 114 -15.68 -4.15 -10.24
C THR A 114 -16.88 -4.42 -9.33
N LEU A 115 -17.75 -3.42 -9.18
CA LEU A 115 -19.05 -3.50 -8.52
C LEU A 115 -20.13 -3.76 -9.58
N SER A 116 -20.45 -5.03 -9.83
CA SER A 116 -21.48 -5.39 -10.82
C SER A 116 -22.91 -5.06 -10.34
N GLN A 117 -23.14 -5.13 -9.03
CA GLN A 117 -24.39 -4.72 -8.39
C GLN A 117 -24.23 -4.51 -6.87
N GLY A 118 -25.14 -3.76 -6.26
CA GLY A 118 -25.26 -3.57 -4.81
C GLY A 118 -24.73 -2.21 -4.33
N SER A 119 -24.38 -2.14 -3.05
CA SER A 119 -23.96 -0.90 -2.38
C SER A 119 -22.59 -1.06 -1.74
N LEU A 120 -21.68 -0.16 -2.08
CA LEU A 120 -20.29 -0.15 -1.63
C LEU A 120 -19.93 1.18 -0.96
N ASP A 121 -19.47 1.10 0.29
CA ASP A 121 -18.81 2.19 1.02
C ASP A 121 -17.30 1.99 0.94
N LEU A 122 -16.60 2.99 0.42
CA LEU A 122 -15.14 2.99 0.22
C LEU A 122 -14.55 4.15 1.01
N ARG A 123 -13.66 3.83 1.95
CA ARG A 123 -12.96 4.81 2.78
C ARG A 123 -11.45 4.72 2.58
N LEU A 124 -10.85 5.80 2.10
CA LEU A 124 -9.39 5.99 2.03
C LEU A 124 -8.97 6.98 3.12
N ARG A 125 -7.92 6.64 3.87
CA ARG A 125 -7.46 7.42 5.04
C ARG A 125 -6.13 8.13 4.82
N ASP A 126 -5.16 7.39 4.28
CA ASP A 126 -3.82 7.88 3.99
C ASP A 126 -3.79 8.44 2.55
N ASP A 127 -2.75 9.20 2.20
CA ASP A 127 -2.59 9.72 0.84
C ASP A 127 -2.33 8.60 -0.16
N LEU A 128 -2.63 8.85 -1.44
CA LEU A 128 -2.46 7.87 -2.51
C LEU A 128 -0.99 7.68 -2.91
N ASP A 129 -0.08 8.63 -2.62
CA ASP A 129 1.36 8.54 -2.93
C ASP A 129 1.72 8.18 -4.40
N GLY A 130 0.78 8.44 -5.33
CA GLY A 130 0.89 8.11 -6.76
C GLY A 130 0.25 6.77 -7.16
N GLU A 131 -0.29 6.01 -6.20
CA GLU A 131 -1.19 4.90 -6.44
C GLU A 131 -2.56 5.38 -6.95
N ARG A 132 -3.35 4.47 -7.52
CA ARG A 132 -4.71 4.76 -8.02
C ARG A 132 -5.72 3.79 -7.42
N PHE A 133 -6.87 4.32 -7.02
CA PHE A 133 -8.02 3.52 -6.59
C PHE A 133 -9.18 3.72 -7.57
N GLU A 134 -9.62 2.65 -8.21
CA GLU A 134 -10.69 2.64 -9.22
C GLU A 134 -11.85 1.73 -8.78
N VAL A 135 -13.10 2.21 -8.93
CA VAL A 135 -14.31 1.40 -8.73
C VAL A 135 -15.19 1.48 -9.97
N ASP A 136 -15.30 0.35 -10.65
CA ASP A 136 -15.96 0.23 -11.94
C ASP A 136 -17.37 -0.39 -11.78
N THR A 137 -18.34 0.08 -12.58
CA THR A 137 -19.71 -0.49 -12.58
C THR A 137 -20.18 -0.85 -13.99
N GLY A 138 -21.45 -1.22 -14.15
CA GLY A 138 -22.06 -1.35 -15.49
C GLY A 138 -22.32 -0.02 -16.22
N ASN A 139 -22.12 1.13 -15.55
CA ASN A 139 -22.52 2.45 -16.06
C ASN A 139 -21.35 3.45 -16.10
N LEU A 140 -20.51 3.47 -15.06
CA LEU A 140 -19.43 4.45 -14.90
C LEU A 140 -18.17 3.84 -14.29
N ALA A 141 -17.06 4.58 -14.41
CA ALA A 141 -15.84 4.39 -13.65
C ALA A 141 -15.76 5.45 -12.56
N LEU A 142 -15.32 5.09 -11.35
CA LEU A 142 -14.97 6.04 -10.31
C LEU A 142 -13.46 5.99 -10.06
N VAL A 143 -12.71 6.99 -10.51
CA VAL A 143 -11.30 7.15 -10.16
C VAL A 143 -11.21 8.10 -8.95
N VAL A 144 -10.77 7.57 -7.81
CA VAL A 144 -10.56 8.39 -6.60
C VAL A 144 -9.34 9.30 -6.80
N THR A 145 -9.49 10.59 -6.50
CA THR A 145 -8.42 11.60 -6.70
C THR A 145 -7.90 12.23 -5.41
N ALA A 146 -8.53 11.94 -4.26
CA ALA A 146 -8.05 12.30 -2.93
C ALA A 146 -8.51 11.30 -1.85
N PRO A 147 -7.87 11.22 -0.68
CA PRO A 147 -8.38 10.48 0.47
C PRO A 147 -9.77 10.99 0.88
N GLY A 148 -10.65 10.10 1.37
CA GLY A 148 -12.06 10.44 1.51
C GLY A 148 -12.99 9.27 1.84
N ALA A 149 -14.29 9.54 1.70
CA ALA A 149 -15.36 8.58 1.94
C ALA A 149 -16.36 8.63 0.78
N TYR A 150 -16.50 7.51 0.09
CA TYR A 150 -17.16 7.36 -1.21
C TYR A 150 -18.24 6.29 -1.12
N ARG A 151 -19.47 6.65 -1.50
CA ARG A 151 -20.58 5.71 -1.60
C ARG A 151 -20.93 5.49 -3.06
N ILE A 152 -20.85 4.24 -3.49
CA ILE A 152 -21.24 3.78 -4.83
C ILE A 152 -22.43 2.84 -4.66
N ASP A 153 -23.55 3.12 -5.35
CA ASP A 153 -24.70 2.23 -5.44
C ASP A 153 -24.91 1.86 -6.92
N ALA A 154 -24.87 0.57 -7.26
CA ALA A 154 -25.04 0.07 -8.63
C ALA A 154 -26.29 -0.82 -8.72
N ASP A 155 -27.31 -0.37 -9.45
CA ASP A 155 -28.57 -1.09 -9.63
C ASP A 155 -28.73 -1.55 -11.09
N PRO A 156 -28.51 -2.86 -11.39
CA PRO A 156 -28.65 -3.42 -12.73
C PRO A 156 -30.10 -3.70 -13.13
N SER A 157 -31.09 -3.31 -12.31
CA SER A 157 -32.52 -3.42 -12.61
C SER A 157 -33.14 -2.10 -13.05
N THR A 158 -32.60 -0.97 -12.59
CA THR A 158 -32.93 0.38 -13.08
C THR A 158 -31.99 0.85 -14.20
N GLY A 159 -30.78 0.29 -14.30
CA GLY A 159 -29.77 0.78 -15.24
C GLY A 159 -28.94 1.94 -14.71
N THR A 160 -28.88 2.13 -13.38
CA THR A 160 -28.33 3.34 -12.76
C THR A 160 -27.16 3.07 -11.83
N THR A 161 -26.16 3.95 -11.84
CA THR A 161 -25.15 4.02 -10.78
C THR A 161 -25.17 5.40 -10.13
N ARG A 162 -25.23 5.40 -8.81
CA ARG A 162 -25.04 6.58 -7.97
C ARG A 162 -23.64 6.60 -7.38
N VAL A 163 -23.04 7.79 -7.37
CA VAL A 163 -21.80 8.11 -6.64
C VAL A 163 -22.11 9.28 -5.72
N ALA A 164 -21.76 9.16 -4.44
CA ALA A 164 -21.82 10.26 -3.47
C ALA A 164 -20.50 10.36 -2.70
N VAL A 165 -19.96 11.57 -2.60
CA VAL A 165 -18.65 11.84 -1.99
C VAL A 165 -18.88 12.58 -0.68
N ALA A 166 -18.79 11.88 0.45
CA ALA A 166 -19.02 12.48 1.77
C ALA A 166 -17.84 13.35 2.22
N ALA A 167 -16.62 13.00 1.79
CA ALA A 167 -15.38 13.75 1.95
C ALA A 167 -14.39 13.34 0.84
N GLY A 168 -13.48 14.24 0.46
CA GLY A 168 -12.50 13.99 -0.62
C GLY A 168 -12.99 14.40 -2.01
N SER A 169 -12.44 13.79 -3.04
CA SER A 169 -12.80 14.02 -4.45
C SER A 169 -12.53 12.79 -5.32
N ALA A 170 -13.32 12.65 -6.38
CA ALA A 170 -13.12 11.65 -7.41
C ALA A 170 -13.49 12.21 -8.80
N THR A 171 -13.04 11.56 -9.86
CA THR A 171 -13.51 11.81 -11.22
C THR A 171 -14.29 10.59 -11.70
N VAL A 172 -15.52 10.84 -12.14
CA VAL A 172 -16.38 9.82 -12.75
C VAL A 172 -16.18 9.85 -14.25
N TYR A 173 -16.07 8.69 -14.90
CA TYR A 173 -15.92 8.56 -16.35
C TYR A 173 -17.00 7.66 -16.95
N GLY A 174 -17.39 7.98 -18.18
CA GLY A 174 -18.31 7.18 -19.00
C GLY A 174 -17.70 6.81 -20.34
N GLU A 175 -18.56 6.48 -21.30
CA GLU A 175 -18.18 6.30 -22.70
C GLU A 175 -17.73 7.60 -23.37
N ASN A 176 -17.14 7.49 -24.56
CA ASN A 176 -16.83 8.62 -25.44
C ASN A 176 -15.88 9.70 -24.85
N GLY A 177 -15.22 9.41 -23.73
CA GLY A 177 -14.37 10.37 -23.00
C GLY A 177 -15.13 11.33 -22.08
N ALA A 178 -16.44 11.11 -21.88
CA ALA A 178 -17.22 11.87 -20.92
C ALA A 178 -16.64 11.70 -19.50
N SER A 179 -16.45 12.81 -18.78
CA SER A 179 -15.99 12.79 -17.39
C SER A 179 -16.60 13.92 -16.58
N ILE A 180 -16.87 13.64 -15.30
CA ILE A 180 -17.49 14.55 -14.33
C ILE A 180 -16.67 14.48 -13.04
N PRO A 181 -16.01 15.58 -12.60
CA PRO A 181 -15.42 15.65 -11.27
C PRO A 181 -16.54 15.74 -10.21
N VAL A 182 -16.42 14.96 -9.13
CA VAL A 182 -17.35 14.94 -8.00
C VAL A 182 -16.56 15.17 -6.71
N GLY A 183 -16.79 16.31 -6.06
CA GLY A 183 -16.12 16.73 -4.83
C GLY A 183 -16.96 16.50 -3.56
N GLU A 184 -16.38 16.84 -2.42
CA GLU A 184 -17.00 16.74 -1.09
C GLU A 184 -18.44 17.32 -1.02
N ARG A 185 -19.34 16.55 -0.39
CA ARG A 185 -20.79 16.75 -0.29
C ARG A 185 -21.57 16.74 -1.61
N GLN A 186 -20.94 16.41 -2.74
CA GLN A 186 -21.64 16.21 -3.99
C GLN A 186 -22.10 14.75 -4.17
N GLN A 187 -23.15 14.57 -4.96
CA GLN A 187 -23.57 13.28 -5.48
C GLN A 187 -24.01 13.43 -6.92
N ILE A 188 -23.79 12.40 -7.73
CA ILE A 188 -24.42 12.24 -9.04
C ILE A 188 -25.08 10.86 -9.10
N THR A 189 -26.16 10.75 -9.88
CA THR A 189 -26.70 9.46 -10.30
C THR A 189 -26.82 9.50 -11.81
N VAL A 190 -26.30 8.48 -12.48
CA VAL A 190 -26.31 8.38 -13.93
C VAL A 190 -27.09 7.14 -14.36
N SER A 191 -27.84 7.24 -15.46
CA SER A 191 -28.45 6.11 -16.15
C SER A 191 -27.68 5.83 -17.44
N GLY A 192 -27.29 4.57 -17.67
CA GLY A 192 -26.45 4.24 -18.80
C GLY A 192 -25.07 4.91 -18.73
N ARG A 193 -24.50 5.25 -19.89
CA ARG A 193 -23.03 5.20 -20.09
C ARG A 193 -22.42 6.53 -20.52
N ASP A 194 -23.22 7.43 -21.09
CA ASP A 194 -22.85 8.81 -21.44
C ASP A 194 -22.91 9.79 -20.25
N LEU A 195 -22.90 9.27 -19.02
CA LEU A 195 -23.06 10.00 -17.76
C LEU A 195 -24.34 10.87 -17.66
N ALA A 196 -25.38 10.51 -18.41
CA ALA A 196 -26.68 11.19 -18.39
C ALA A 196 -27.29 11.17 -16.98
N ALA A 197 -27.55 12.35 -16.41
CA ALA A 197 -28.06 12.51 -15.05
C ALA A 197 -29.48 11.92 -14.92
N ALA A 198 -29.68 11.11 -13.89
CA ALA A 198 -30.95 10.43 -13.59
C ALA A 198 -31.47 10.84 -12.22
N GLU A 199 -32.73 11.26 -12.13
CA GLU A 199 -33.42 11.45 -10.85
C GLU A 199 -33.86 10.09 -10.30
N VAL A 200 -33.26 9.65 -9.19
CA VAL A 200 -33.55 8.36 -8.55
C VAL A 200 -33.78 8.59 -7.06
N GLN A 201 -34.88 8.03 -6.53
CA GLN A 201 -35.16 8.05 -5.09
C GLN A 201 -34.24 7.07 -4.35
N MET A 202 -33.76 7.47 -3.16
CA MET A 202 -32.81 6.66 -2.37
C MET A 202 -33.38 5.26 -2.05
N PRO A 203 -32.62 4.17 -2.24
CA PRO A 203 -33.06 2.84 -1.90
C PRO A 203 -33.44 2.70 -0.42
N ALA A 204 -34.61 2.10 -0.15
CA ALA A 204 -35.09 1.81 1.18
C ALA A 204 -34.21 0.73 1.85
N GLY A 205 -33.17 1.17 2.55
CA GLY A 205 -32.19 0.31 3.22
C GLY A 205 -30.93 1.04 3.65
N ALA A 206 -30.51 2.08 2.91
CA ALA A 206 -29.24 2.80 3.10
C ALA A 206 -28.94 3.11 4.57
N ALA A 207 -29.86 3.73 5.29
CA ALA A 207 -29.67 4.13 6.69
C ALA A 207 -29.32 2.98 7.66
N ALA A 208 -29.59 1.71 7.33
CA ALA A 208 -29.13 0.57 8.12
C ALA A 208 -27.66 0.23 7.87
N PHE A 209 -27.22 0.28 6.62
CA PHE A 209 -25.83 0.12 6.21
C PHE A 209 -24.98 1.32 6.65
N ASP A 210 -25.48 2.55 6.50
CA ASP A 210 -24.77 3.77 6.89
C ASP A 210 -24.50 3.81 8.42
N ARG A 211 -25.42 3.26 9.23
CA ARG A 211 -25.21 3.07 10.68
C ARG A 211 -24.13 2.02 10.97
N TRP A 212 -24.07 0.95 10.17
CA TRP A 212 -23.07 -0.11 10.29
C TRP A 212 -21.68 0.39 9.91
N VAL A 213 -21.54 1.01 8.74
CA VAL A 213 -20.35 1.76 8.29
C VAL A 213 -19.88 2.73 9.37
N GLY A 214 -20.79 3.54 9.91
CA GLY A 214 -20.48 4.49 10.98
C GLY A 214 -20.02 3.86 12.29
N GLU A 215 -20.35 2.60 12.58
CA GLU A 215 -19.77 1.86 13.72
C GLU A 215 -18.43 1.21 13.36
N ARG A 216 -18.27 0.66 12.15
CA ARG A 216 -16.98 0.17 11.64
C ARG A 216 -15.91 1.26 11.70
N ASP A 217 -16.24 2.47 11.25
CA ASP A 217 -15.35 3.64 11.33
C ASP A 217 -14.98 4.01 12.77
N ARG A 218 -15.91 3.94 13.73
CA ARG A 218 -15.62 4.19 15.16
C ARG A 218 -14.69 3.14 15.76
N ILE A 219 -14.89 1.87 15.42
CA ILE A 219 -14.03 0.77 15.88
C ILE A 219 -12.61 1.00 15.36
N GLU A 220 -12.47 1.30 14.06
CA GLU A 220 -11.18 1.49 13.42
C GLU A 220 -10.47 2.78 13.88
N GLU A 221 -11.21 3.87 14.11
CA GLU A 221 -10.68 5.13 14.64
C GLU A 221 -10.13 4.95 16.07
N ARG A 222 -10.81 4.15 16.90
CA ARG A 222 -10.45 3.90 18.29
C ARG A 222 -9.33 2.87 18.49
N SER A 223 -8.88 2.21 17.43
CA SER A 223 -7.91 1.12 17.49
C SER A 223 -6.66 1.46 18.31
N ILE A 224 -6.19 0.49 19.09
CA ILE A 224 -4.95 0.58 19.86
C ILE A 224 -3.79 0.15 18.97
N ALA A 225 -3.94 -0.95 18.21
CA ALA A 225 -2.97 -1.45 17.24
C ALA A 225 -2.56 -0.41 16.20
N ALA A 226 -3.48 0.44 15.71
CA ALA A 226 -3.15 1.56 14.81
C ALA A 226 -2.11 2.56 15.35
N ARG A 227 -1.85 2.55 16.67
CA ARG A 227 -0.81 3.37 17.34
C ARG A 227 0.57 2.71 17.29
N HIS A 228 0.61 1.38 17.21
CA HIS A 228 1.82 0.56 17.21
C HIS A 228 2.26 0.14 15.80
N VAL A 229 1.31 -0.03 14.87
CA VAL A 229 1.56 -0.38 13.45
C VAL A 229 0.92 0.61 12.47
N SER A 230 1.33 0.56 11.20
CA SER A 230 0.66 1.32 10.13
C SER A 230 -0.75 0.77 9.89
N ARG A 231 -1.69 1.63 9.47
CA ARG A 231 -3.03 1.17 9.05
C ARG A 231 -2.99 0.31 7.79
N GLU A 232 -1.88 0.34 7.04
CA GLU A 232 -1.63 -0.55 5.90
C GLU A 232 -1.31 -2.01 6.29
N VAL A 233 -1.06 -2.30 7.56
CA VAL A 233 -0.78 -3.68 8.03
C VAL A 233 -2.09 -4.46 8.09
N VAL A 234 -2.55 -4.94 6.93
CA VAL A 234 -3.86 -5.58 6.73
C VAL A 234 -4.14 -6.62 7.82
N GLY A 235 -5.26 -6.44 8.54
CA GLY A 235 -5.67 -7.30 9.66
C GLY A 235 -5.28 -6.80 11.05
N TYR A 236 -4.56 -5.67 11.19
CA TYR A 236 -4.19 -5.09 12.49
C TYR A 236 -5.38 -4.87 13.44
N GLN A 237 -6.59 -4.64 12.90
CA GLN A 237 -7.82 -4.34 13.64
C GLN A 237 -8.20 -5.46 14.63
N GLN A 238 -7.86 -6.71 14.31
CA GLN A 238 -8.17 -7.88 15.15
C GLN A 238 -7.26 -7.95 16.39
N LEU A 239 -6.07 -7.36 16.35
CA LEU A 239 -5.07 -7.45 17.41
C LEU A 239 -5.56 -6.85 18.74
N ASP A 240 -6.44 -5.85 18.68
CA ASP A 240 -7.02 -5.19 19.84
C ASP A 240 -7.93 -6.14 20.65
N ALA A 241 -8.74 -6.94 19.96
CA ALA A 241 -9.65 -7.90 20.58
C ALA A 241 -8.90 -9.09 21.21
N TYR A 242 -7.78 -9.52 20.63
CA TYR A 242 -7.15 -10.80 20.97
C TYR A 242 -5.78 -10.72 21.67
N GLY A 243 -5.17 -9.56 21.87
CA GLY A 243 -3.87 -9.48 22.55
C GLY A 243 -3.52 -8.12 23.16
N ASP A 244 -2.38 -8.12 23.86
CA ASP A 244 -1.86 -6.99 24.64
C ASP A 244 -0.59 -6.41 23.99
N TRP A 245 -0.55 -5.10 23.79
CA TRP A 245 0.68 -4.40 23.43
C TRP A 245 1.54 -4.10 24.67
N ARG A 246 2.86 -4.30 24.54
CA ARG A 246 3.86 -3.95 25.56
C ARG A 246 5.05 -3.27 24.89
N SER A 247 5.74 -2.41 25.64
CA SER A 247 7.06 -1.93 25.23
C SER A 247 8.14 -2.92 25.69
N ASP A 248 9.07 -3.19 24.79
CA ASP A 248 10.29 -3.95 24.99
C ASP A 248 11.50 -3.04 24.70
N ALA A 249 12.64 -3.30 25.33
CA ALA A 249 13.83 -2.45 25.22
C ALA A 249 14.62 -2.66 23.92
N ASP A 250 14.66 -3.89 23.39
CA ASP A 250 15.34 -4.21 22.14
C ASP A 250 14.38 -4.10 20.95
N TYR A 251 13.09 -4.44 21.12
CA TYR A 251 12.12 -4.56 20.04
C TYR A 251 11.08 -3.43 19.92
N GLY A 252 10.97 -2.53 20.91
CA GLY A 252 9.96 -1.46 20.88
C GLY A 252 8.55 -1.99 21.14
N SER A 253 7.60 -1.78 20.22
CA SER A 253 6.22 -2.26 20.41
C SER A 253 6.09 -3.75 20.07
N VAL A 254 5.77 -4.58 21.07
CA VAL A 254 5.57 -6.03 20.92
C VAL A 254 4.14 -6.39 21.30
N TRP A 255 3.47 -7.18 20.48
CA TRP A 255 2.11 -7.67 20.74
C TRP A 255 2.11 -9.11 21.23
N TYR A 256 1.33 -9.41 22.25
CA TYR A 256 1.23 -10.73 22.86
C TYR A 256 -0.21 -11.26 22.78
N PRO A 257 -0.46 -12.43 22.14
CA PRO A 257 -1.79 -13.01 22.14
C PRO A 257 -2.25 -13.40 23.55
N ARG A 258 -3.56 -13.27 23.79
CA ARG A 258 -4.29 -13.79 24.94
C ARG A 258 -4.94 -15.13 24.56
N ASN A 259 -5.25 -15.96 25.56
CA ASN A 259 -6.11 -17.15 25.46
C ASN A 259 -5.67 -18.21 24.41
N VAL A 260 -4.38 -18.27 24.08
CA VAL A 260 -3.79 -19.36 23.29
C VAL A 260 -3.47 -20.58 24.17
N ALA A 261 -3.39 -21.77 23.56
CA ALA A 261 -3.03 -23.00 24.25
C ALA A 261 -1.58 -22.98 24.79
N THR A 262 -1.28 -23.78 25.81
CA THR A 262 0.04 -23.82 26.46
C THR A 262 1.17 -24.29 25.53
N ASP A 263 0.86 -25.08 24.51
CA ASP A 263 1.73 -25.59 23.46
C ASP A 263 1.64 -24.77 22.15
N TRP A 264 0.93 -23.64 22.16
CA TRP A 264 0.74 -22.80 20.98
C TRP A 264 2.06 -22.19 20.50
N ALA A 265 2.25 -22.18 19.19
CA ALA A 265 3.31 -21.46 18.52
C ALA A 265 2.78 -20.81 17.23
N PRO A 266 3.43 -19.74 16.74
CA PRO A 266 3.12 -19.15 15.44
C PRO A 266 3.23 -20.21 14.33
N TYR A 267 2.34 -20.14 13.34
CA TYR A 267 2.26 -21.12 12.24
C TYR A 267 2.03 -22.58 12.70
N ARG A 268 1.40 -22.82 13.87
CA ARG A 268 1.03 -24.17 14.33
C ARG A 268 -0.39 -24.58 13.98
N ASP A 269 -1.37 -23.72 14.25
CA ASP A 269 -2.79 -24.01 14.07
C ASP A 269 -3.32 -23.29 12.82
N GLY A 270 -3.59 -24.03 11.74
CA GLY A 270 -3.95 -23.45 10.44
C GLY A 270 -3.75 -24.43 9.29
N GLN A 271 -3.49 -23.89 8.09
CA GLN A 271 -3.26 -24.66 6.87
C GLN A 271 -2.34 -23.92 5.89
N TRP A 272 -1.72 -24.67 4.98
CA TRP A 272 -1.06 -24.13 3.80
C TRP A 272 -2.02 -24.22 2.60
N ILE A 273 -2.19 -23.12 1.87
CA ILE A 273 -2.95 -23.06 0.61
C ILE A 273 -2.04 -22.45 -0.47
N ASP A 274 -2.13 -22.94 -1.69
CA ASP A 274 -1.45 -22.32 -2.83
C ASP A 274 -2.25 -21.09 -3.30
N VAL A 275 -1.63 -19.91 -3.23
CA VAL A 275 -2.25 -18.62 -3.57
C VAL A 275 -1.33 -17.89 -4.55
N ALA A 276 -1.68 -17.91 -5.82
CA ALA A 276 -0.95 -17.19 -6.85
C ALA A 276 -1.01 -15.66 -6.62
N PRO A 277 0.05 -14.89 -6.95
CA PRO A 277 1.36 -15.33 -7.44
C PRO A 277 2.35 -15.82 -6.34
N TRP A 278 2.07 -15.65 -5.04
CA TRP A 278 3.04 -15.93 -3.96
C TRP A 278 3.26 -17.42 -3.63
N GLY A 279 2.41 -18.32 -4.12
CA GLY A 279 2.53 -19.76 -3.89
C GLY A 279 1.99 -20.20 -2.52
N TRP A 280 2.65 -21.19 -1.91
CA TRP A 280 2.29 -21.73 -0.59
C TRP A 280 2.23 -20.65 0.50
N THR A 281 1.01 -20.35 0.92
CA THR A 281 0.62 -19.26 1.83
C THR A 281 0.01 -19.84 3.09
N TRP A 282 0.38 -19.32 4.26
CA TRP A 282 -0.17 -19.77 5.54
C TRP A 282 -1.50 -19.10 5.84
N ILE A 283 -2.54 -19.90 6.04
CA ILE A 283 -3.84 -19.45 6.53
C ILE A 283 -3.96 -19.88 7.99
N ASP A 284 -3.74 -18.94 8.89
CA ASP A 284 -3.83 -19.17 10.33
C ASP A 284 -5.28 -19.46 10.75
N ALA A 285 -5.48 -20.32 11.76
CA ALA A 285 -6.82 -20.62 12.28
C ALA A 285 -7.35 -19.54 13.25
N ALA A 286 -6.49 -18.74 13.87
CA ALA A 286 -6.89 -17.75 14.84
C ALA A 286 -7.40 -16.45 14.15
N PRO A 287 -8.55 -15.86 14.52
CA PRO A 287 -9.14 -14.71 13.79
C PRO A 287 -8.22 -13.48 13.60
N TRP A 288 -7.21 -13.35 14.46
CA TRP A 288 -6.19 -12.31 14.47
C TRP A 288 -4.89 -12.66 13.73
N GLY A 289 -4.70 -13.93 13.34
CA GLY A 289 -3.40 -14.48 12.92
C GLY A 289 -2.81 -13.93 11.63
N PHE A 290 -3.61 -13.29 10.77
CA PHE A 290 -3.18 -12.79 9.45
C PHE A 290 -2.06 -11.74 9.55
N ALA A 291 -2.27 -10.63 10.28
CA ALA A 291 -1.25 -9.59 10.38
C ALA A 291 0.08 -10.14 10.95
N PRO A 292 0.07 -11.01 11.99
CA PRO A 292 1.28 -11.67 12.48
C PRO A 292 1.85 -12.82 11.62
N SER A 293 1.15 -13.29 10.58
CA SER A 293 1.62 -14.34 9.67
C SER A 293 2.27 -13.78 8.40
N HIS A 294 1.84 -12.59 7.98
CA HIS A 294 2.25 -11.98 6.71
C HIS A 294 3.14 -10.74 6.87
N TYR A 295 3.26 -10.22 8.10
CA TYR A 295 4.11 -9.07 8.43
C TYR A 295 4.88 -9.29 9.75
N GLY A 296 5.96 -8.52 9.98
CA GLY A 296 6.75 -8.58 11.22
C GLY A 296 7.60 -9.85 11.39
N ARG A 297 7.82 -10.27 12.64
CA ARG A 297 8.56 -11.48 13.07
C ARG A 297 8.06 -11.95 14.43
N TRP A 298 8.44 -13.15 14.86
CA TRP A 298 8.07 -13.69 16.18
C TRP A 298 9.28 -13.97 17.06
N ALA A 299 9.27 -13.43 18.28
CA ALA A 299 10.30 -13.63 19.28
C ALA A 299 9.76 -14.40 20.51
N ARG A 300 10.67 -15.12 21.17
CA ARG A 300 10.40 -15.94 22.36
C ARG A 300 10.76 -15.16 23.62
N PHE A 301 9.78 -14.88 24.47
CA PHE A 301 9.93 -14.13 25.72
C PHE A 301 9.65 -15.07 26.90
N GLY A 302 10.67 -15.82 27.30
CA GLY A 302 10.52 -16.93 28.24
C GLY A 302 9.48 -17.95 27.71
N PRO A 303 8.44 -18.30 28.48
CA PRO A 303 7.40 -19.22 28.03
C PRO A 303 6.40 -18.62 27.03
N ARG A 304 6.44 -17.31 26.75
CA ARG A 304 5.48 -16.64 25.83
C ARG A 304 6.09 -16.38 24.44
N TRP A 305 5.20 -16.29 23.45
CA TRP A 305 5.49 -15.74 22.13
C TRP A 305 5.03 -14.29 22.06
N GLY A 306 5.82 -13.42 21.44
CA GLY A 306 5.47 -12.04 21.15
C GLY A 306 5.74 -11.71 19.68
N TRP A 307 4.78 -11.07 19.02
CA TRP A 307 4.91 -10.58 17.66
C TRP A 307 5.58 -9.21 17.65
N VAL A 308 6.63 -9.09 16.86
CA VAL A 308 7.38 -7.86 16.61
C VAL A 308 7.00 -7.38 15.20
N PRO A 309 6.12 -6.37 15.05
CA PRO A 309 5.64 -5.90 13.74
C PRO A 309 6.76 -5.31 12.86
N GLY A 310 7.84 -4.86 13.48
CA GLY A 310 8.85 -4.03 12.82
C GLY A 310 8.56 -2.54 12.99
N ARG A 311 9.24 -1.70 12.21
CA ARG A 311 9.10 -0.25 12.25
C ARG A 311 7.75 0.20 11.68
N ARG A 312 7.05 1.09 12.39
CA ARG A 312 5.77 1.70 11.95
C ARG A 312 5.90 2.62 10.72
N ASP A 313 7.09 3.18 10.44
CA ASP A 313 7.33 4.14 9.36
C ASP A 313 7.73 3.51 8.01
N ALA A 314 7.65 2.19 7.88
CA ALA A 314 7.84 1.49 6.62
C ALA A 314 6.49 0.99 6.09
N ARG A 315 6.16 1.32 4.83
CA ARG A 315 5.06 0.69 4.08
C ARG A 315 5.23 -0.84 4.16
N PRO A 316 4.26 -1.58 4.70
CA PRO A 316 4.34 -3.02 4.79
C PRO A 316 4.25 -3.64 3.39
N VAL A 317 4.87 -4.80 3.22
CA VAL A 317 4.84 -5.59 1.98
C VAL A 317 4.44 -7.00 2.36
N PHE A 318 3.36 -7.49 1.74
CA PHE A 318 2.80 -8.81 2.02
C PHE A 318 3.78 -9.93 1.65
N ALA A 319 3.85 -10.95 2.51
CA ALA A 319 4.56 -12.19 2.27
C ALA A 319 3.67 -13.39 2.64
N PRO A 320 3.72 -14.50 1.88
CA PRO A 320 2.80 -15.63 2.06
C PRO A 320 2.95 -16.33 3.42
N ALA A 321 4.17 -16.36 3.97
CA ALA A 321 4.46 -16.71 5.36
C ALA A 321 5.89 -16.29 5.70
N LEU A 322 6.15 -15.84 6.93
CA LEU A 322 7.47 -15.42 7.40
C LEU A 322 8.14 -16.53 8.24
N VAL A 323 8.36 -17.67 7.59
CA VAL A 323 8.93 -18.91 8.15
C VAL A 323 10.24 -19.32 7.47
N GLY A 324 11.03 -20.15 8.15
CA GLY A 324 12.01 -21.03 7.50
C GLY A 324 11.42 -22.45 7.37
N PHE A 325 11.58 -23.10 6.22
CA PHE A 325 11.21 -24.51 6.04
C PHE A 325 12.38 -25.42 6.39
N VAL A 326 12.09 -26.62 6.89
CA VAL A 326 13.06 -27.71 7.09
C VAL A 326 12.46 -29.00 6.57
N GLY A 327 13.26 -29.79 5.84
CA GLY A 327 12.93 -31.20 5.64
C GLY A 327 13.20 -31.93 6.96
N ALA A 328 12.32 -32.86 7.36
CA ALA A 328 12.63 -33.75 8.47
C ALA A 328 13.87 -34.59 8.13
N PRO A 329 15.01 -34.47 8.84
CA PRO A 329 16.23 -35.20 8.48
C PRO A 329 16.12 -36.67 8.89
N GLY A 330 16.22 -37.56 7.90
CA GLY A 330 16.09 -39.00 8.09
C GLY A 330 14.63 -39.49 8.14
N PRO A 331 14.42 -40.82 8.13
CA PRO A 331 13.07 -41.40 8.08
C PRO A 331 12.28 -41.07 9.35
N LEU A 332 11.06 -40.57 9.17
CA LEU A 332 10.04 -40.57 10.22
C LEU A 332 9.66 -42.01 10.62
N PRO A 333 8.92 -42.21 11.72
CA PRO A 333 8.24 -43.48 11.98
C PRO A 333 7.49 -44.00 10.73
N ALA A 334 7.65 -45.29 10.45
CA ALA A 334 7.22 -45.96 9.22
C ALA A 334 7.85 -45.45 7.90
N GLY A 335 9.03 -44.82 7.94
CA GLY A 335 9.85 -44.51 6.74
C GLY A 335 9.37 -43.31 5.93
N ARG A 336 8.49 -42.46 6.48
CA ARG A 336 7.87 -41.33 5.79
C ARG A 336 8.81 -40.11 5.74
N ASN A 337 8.55 -39.19 4.81
CA ASN A 337 9.16 -37.86 4.79
C ASN A 337 8.26 -36.84 5.49
N GLY A 338 8.85 -35.80 6.06
CA GLY A 338 8.12 -34.73 6.75
C GLY A 338 8.50 -33.35 6.24
N VAL A 339 7.50 -32.49 6.08
CA VAL A 339 7.70 -31.05 5.87
C VAL A 339 7.56 -30.36 7.22
N GLY A 340 8.61 -29.67 7.64
CA GLY A 340 8.61 -28.83 8.83
C GLY A 340 8.81 -27.35 8.51
N TRP A 341 8.39 -26.49 9.43
CA TRP A 341 8.64 -25.06 9.39
C TRP A 341 8.69 -24.47 10.80
N PHE A 342 9.30 -23.29 10.93
CA PHE A 342 9.36 -22.50 12.16
C PHE A 342 9.25 -21.00 11.84
N PRO A 343 8.67 -20.18 12.73
CA PRO A 343 8.62 -18.73 12.55
C PRO A 343 10.00 -18.09 12.51
N LEU A 344 10.24 -17.14 11.60
CA LEU A 344 11.48 -16.35 11.63
C LEU A 344 11.46 -15.34 12.80
N ALA A 345 12.62 -15.17 13.44
CA ALA A 345 12.85 -14.22 14.51
C ALA A 345 13.20 -12.81 13.98
N PRO A 346 13.11 -11.75 14.81
CA PRO A 346 13.69 -10.44 14.50
C PRO A 346 15.17 -10.56 14.11
N GLY A 347 15.61 -9.76 13.14
CA GLY A 347 16.95 -9.89 12.54
C GLY A 347 17.08 -10.96 11.44
N GLU A 348 16.24 -11.99 11.39
CA GLU A 348 16.36 -13.08 10.41
C GLU A 348 15.78 -12.70 9.04
N ARG A 349 16.59 -12.87 7.98
CA ARG A 349 16.20 -12.56 6.59
C ARG A 349 15.28 -13.64 6.03
N TRP A 350 14.04 -13.24 5.76
CA TRP A 350 13.11 -14.03 4.95
C TRP A 350 13.51 -14.00 3.48
N GLN A 351 13.30 -15.11 2.77
CA GLN A 351 13.45 -15.21 1.32
C GLN A 351 12.27 -16.01 0.75
N PRO A 352 11.74 -15.65 -0.42
CA PRO A 352 10.64 -16.37 -1.05
C PRO A 352 11.08 -17.70 -1.66
N GLY A 353 10.13 -18.65 -1.74
CA GLY A 353 10.28 -19.89 -2.51
C GLY A 353 10.09 -19.73 -4.03
N TYR A 354 9.63 -18.55 -4.47
CA TYR A 354 9.43 -18.16 -5.86
C TYR A 354 10.48 -17.11 -6.29
N ARG A 355 10.52 -16.79 -7.59
CA ARG A 355 11.40 -15.75 -8.13
C ARG A 355 10.84 -14.37 -7.78
N ALA A 356 11.65 -13.54 -7.12
CA ALA A 356 11.38 -12.13 -6.88
C ALA A 356 12.69 -11.32 -6.92
N SER A 357 12.59 -10.02 -7.13
CA SER A 357 13.70 -9.08 -7.14
C SER A 357 14.28 -8.90 -5.73
N GLN A 358 15.55 -8.51 -5.65
CA GLN A 358 16.16 -8.16 -4.36
C GLN A 358 15.46 -6.95 -3.72
N ARG A 359 14.85 -6.04 -4.50
CA ARG A 359 14.09 -4.90 -3.97
C ARG A 359 12.87 -5.36 -3.18
N TYR A 360 12.04 -6.24 -3.74
CA TYR A 360 10.87 -6.79 -3.02
C TYR A 360 11.29 -7.52 -1.75
N VAL A 361 12.31 -8.39 -1.84
CA VAL A 361 12.82 -9.12 -0.67
C VAL A 361 13.42 -8.17 0.38
N GLU A 362 14.14 -7.11 -0.03
CA GLU A 362 14.61 -6.07 0.89
C GLU A 362 13.48 -5.29 1.55
N GLN A 363 12.40 -4.97 0.83
CA GLN A 363 11.24 -4.26 1.37
C GLN A 363 10.51 -5.09 2.45
N VAL A 364 10.21 -6.37 2.19
CA VAL A 364 9.61 -7.29 3.18
C VAL A 364 10.47 -7.42 4.44
N ASN A 365 11.80 -7.35 4.29
CA ASN A 365 12.75 -7.46 5.40
C ASN A 365 13.05 -6.12 6.11
N ARG A 366 12.74 -4.97 5.49
CA ARG A 366 13.20 -3.63 5.90
C ARG A 366 12.80 -3.25 7.31
N ALA A 367 11.58 -3.62 7.71
CA ALA A 367 10.97 -3.22 8.97
C ALA A 367 11.56 -3.95 10.19
N THR A 368 12.08 -5.18 10.02
CA THR A 368 12.33 -6.11 11.15
C THR A 368 13.75 -6.68 11.22
N ILE A 369 14.62 -6.41 10.24
CA ILE A 369 16.06 -6.71 10.35
C ILE A 369 16.82 -5.65 11.17
N ARG A 370 16.34 -4.40 11.21
CA ARG A 370 17.07 -3.24 11.77
C ARG A 370 16.70 -2.87 13.22
N ILE A 371 16.03 -3.75 13.95
CA ILE A 371 15.56 -3.50 15.32
C ILE A 371 16.28 -4.46 16.29
N GLY A 372 16.89 -3.92 17.34
CA GLY A 372 17.59 -4.69 18.37
C GLY A 372 18.89 -5.31 17.85
N ARG A 373 19.99 -5.17 18.62
CA ARG A 373 21.35 -5.67 18.32
C ARG A 373 21.41 -6.88 17.36
N THR A 374 22.13 -6.73 16.25
CA THR A 374 22.55 -7.78 15.31
C THR A 374 22.47 -9.19 15.88
N ALA A 375 21.44 -9.94 15.47
CA ALA A 375 21.52 -11.40 15.49
C ALA A 375 22.79 -11.77 14.71
N ARG A 376 23.78 -12.37 15.40
CA ARG A 376 25.01 -12.79 14.73
C ARG A 376 24.64 -13.76 13.63
N ILE A 377 25.18 -13.53 12.43
CA ILE A 377 25.01 -14.43 11.29
C ILE A 377 25.98 -15.62 11.47
N ASP A 378 25.81 -16.34 12.58
CA ASP A 378 26.51 -17.59 12.90
C ASP A 378 25.89 -18.79 12.11
N GLY A 379 25.24 -18.50 10.97
CA GLY A 379 24.56 -19.46 10.09
C GLY A 379 23.29 -20.12 10.67
N LEU A 380 22.83 -19.73 11.86
CA LEU A 380 21.89 -20.52 12.66
C LEU A 380 20.67 -19.68 13.09
N TYR A 381 19.47 -20.20 12.82
CA TYR A 381 18.20 -19.57 13.17
C TYR A 381 17.86 -19.81 14.65
N ALA A 382 17.37 -18.77 15.34
CA ALA A 382 17.06 -18.81 16.77
C ALA A 382 15.87 -19.72 17.07
N ASN A 383 14.77 -19.54 16.34
CA ASN A 383 13.54 -20.30 16.56
C ASN A 383 13.66 -21.77 16.10
N GLN A 384 14.53 -22.10 15.15
CA GLN A 384 14.79 -23.49 14.73
C GLN A 384 15.30 -24.39 15.87
N ARG A 385 15.99 -23.80 16.86
CA ARG A 385 16.52 -24.50 18.04
C ARG A 385 15.46 -24.78 19.11
N LEU A 386 14.32 -24.12 19.03
CA LEU A 386 13.20 -24.28 19.95
C LEU A 386 12.25 -25.35 19.39
N VAL A 387 12.27 -26.55 19.97
CA VAL A 387 11.45 -27.68 19.47
C VAL A 387 9.96 -27.33 19.53
N GLU A 388 9.54 -26.50 20.48
CA GLU A 388 8.16 -26.01 20.59
C GLU A 388 7.80 -24.91 19.58
N ALA A 389 8.76 -24.33 18.86
CA ALA A 389 8.52 -23.40 17.75
C ALA A 389 8.29 -24.10 16.41
N VAL A 390 8.73 -25.35 16.28
CA VAL A 390 8.70 -26.09 15.01
C VAL A 390 7.38 -26.84 14.88
N THR A 391 6.77 -26.75 13.70
CA THR A 391 5.64 -27.60 13.30
C THR A 391 6.13 -28.53 12.19
N ILE A 392 5.86 -29.83 12.30
CA ILE A 392 6.23 -30.84 11.30
C ILE A 392 5.00 -31.69 11.01
N VAL A 393 4.70 -31.92 9.73
CA VAL A 393 3.62 -32.83 9.29
C VAL A 393 4.17 -33.84 8.25
N PRO A 394 3.52 -34.99 8.05
CA PRO A 394 3.83 -35.88 6.94
C PRO A 394 3.71 -35.13 5.60
N SER A 395 4.65 -35.33 4.67
CA SER A 395 4.68 -34.62 3.37
C SER A 395 3.37 -34.74 2.58
N GLU A 396 2.66 -35.86 2.71
CA GLU A 396 1.37 -36.14 2.07
C GLU A 396 0.17 -35.40 2.69
N ARG A 397 0.33 -34.81 3.89
CA ARG A 397 -0.69 -33.95 4.54
C ARG A 397 -0.45 -32.46 4.31
N PHE A 398 0.75 -32.06 3.88
CA PHE A 398 1.04 -30.67 3.53
C PHE A 398 0.11 -30.20 2.39
N GLY A 399 -0.50 -29.03 2.56
CA GLY A 399 -1.44 -28.47 1.57
C GLY A 399 -2.80 -29.17 1.48
N ARG A 400 -3.13 -30.12 2.37
CA ARG A 400 -4.37 -30.91 2.33
C ARG A 400 -5.40 -30.46 3.37
N GLY A 401 -5.67 -29.15 3.42
CA GLY A 401 -6.62 -28.52 4.34
C GLY A 401 -6.04 -28.27 5.75
N PRO A 402 -6.90 -28.01 6.75
CA PRO A 402 -6.50 -27.81 8.15
C PRO A 402 -5.65 -28.95 8.72
N ILE A 403 -4.63 -28.57 9.49
CA ILE A 403 -3.75 -29.49 10.22
C ILE A 403 -4.43 -29.88 11.54
N ASP A 404 -4.68 -31.16 11.78
CA ASP A 404 -5.02 -31.66 13.12
C ASP A 404 -3.72 -31.74 13.94
N ARG A 405 -3.75 -31.23 15.19
CA ARG A 405 -2.62 -31.33 16.13
C ARG A 405 -2.15 -32.76 16.38
N ARG A 406 -2.99 -33.77 16.15
CA ARG A 406 -2.65 -35.21 16.18
C ARG A 406 -1.72 -35.64 15.04
N GLU A 407 -1.68 -34.88 13.95
CA GLU A 407 -0.83 -35.13 12.78
C GLU A 407 0.53 -34.42 12.89
N VAL A 408 0.66 -33.51 13.87
CA VAL A 408 1.92 -32.80 14.13
C VAL A 408 2.92 -33.74 14.80
N LEU A 409 4.00 -34.00 14.06
CA LEU A 409 5.03 -34.94 14.46
C LEU A 409 6.01 -34.30 15.44
N ARG A 410 6.39 -35.04 16.49
CA ARG A 410 7.49 -34.65 17.39
C ARG A 410 8.79 -35.28 16.91
N GLN A 411 9.88 -34.51 16.99
CA GLN A 411 11.22 -34.88 16.58
C GLN A 411 12.23 -34.41 17.63
N HIS A 412 13.42 -35.02 17.65
CA HIS A 412 14.47 -34.65 18.61
C HIS A 412 15.14 -33.33 18.20
N GLY A 413 15.35 -32.43 19.17
CA GLY A 413 15.84 -31.07 18.92
C GLY A 413 17.21 -31.00 18.25
N ASP A 414 18.12 -31.91 18.58
CA ASP A 414 19.44 -32.02 17.93
C ASP A 414 19.37 -32.35 16.43
N VAL A 415 18.28 -33.00 15.99
CA VAL A 415 18.05 -33.32 14.58
C VAL A 415 17.51 -32.09 13.85
N ILE A 416 16.49 -31.43 14.41
CA ILE A 416 15.85 -30.26 13.78
C ILE A 416 16.81 -29.06 13.72
N SER A 417 17.55 -28.78 14.80
CA SER A 417 18.48 -27.65 14.90
C SER A 417 19.70 -27.75 13.99
N ARG A 418 19.93 -28.92 13.36
CA ARG A 418 20.97 -29.17 12.36
C ARG A 418 20.42 -29.38 10.95
N ALA A 419 19.09 -29.32 10.77
CA ALA A 419 18.46 -29.47 9.47
C ALA A 419 18.81 -28.28 8.55
N PRO A 420 19.14 -28.51 7.26
CA PRO A 420 19.25 -27.42 6.28
C PRO A 420 17.91 -26.68 6.15
N VAL A 421 17.96 -25.35 6.23
CA VAL A 421 16.78 -24.49 6.10
C VAL A 421 16.57 -24.10 4.64
N ALA A 422 15.35 -24.28 4.15
CA ALA A 422 14.90 -23.96 2.81
C ALA A 422 13.90 -22.78 2.81
N PHE A 423 13.77 -22.12 1.66
CA PHE A 423 12.85 -20.99 1.44
C PHE A 423 11.48 -21.43 0.87
N ALA A 424 11.34 -22.73 0.57
CA ALA A 424 10.13 -23.38 0.09
C ALA A 424 9.96 -24.73 0.81
N PRO A 425 8.75 -25.29 0.92
CA PRO A 425 8.56 -26.64 1.44
C PRO A 425 9.30 -27.66 0.55
N PRO A 426 10.18 -28.52 1.10
CA PRO A 426 11.00 -29.45 0.32
C PRO A 426 10.19 -30.67 -0.14
N LEU A 427 9.29 -30.43 -1.09
CA LEU A 427 8.44 -31.44 -1.72
C LEU A 427 8.98 -31.81 -3.11
N THR A 428 9.14 -33.11 -3.37
CA THR A 428 9.21 -33.62 -4.75
C THR A 428 7.83 -33.46 -5.41
N LEU A 429 7.78 -32.80 -6.57
CA LEU A 429 6.54 -32.43 -7.26
C LEU A 429 5.76 -33.64 -7.79
N ALA A 430 4.88 -34.19 -6.95
CA ALA A 430 3.89 -35.20 -7.31
C ALA A 430 2.49 -34.57 -7.45
N ALA A 431 2.10 -34.31 -8.70
CA ALA A 431 0.73 -34.05 -9.17
C ALA A 431 -0.22 -33.24 -8.26
N THR A 432 -0.11 -31.91 -8.39
CA THR A 432 -1.23 -30.96 -8.52
C THR A 432 -2.62 -31.40 -8.02
N VAL A 433 -2.94 -31.09 -6.75
CA VAL A 433 -4.30 -30.69 -6.34
C VAL A 433 -4.18 -29.56 -5.32
N ALA A 434 -3.88 -28.36 -5.83
CA ALA A 434 -3.83 -27.12 -5.06
C ALA A 434 -4.68 -26.06 -5.78
N SER A 435 -5.97 -26.36 -5.93
CA SER A 435 -6.96 -25.40 -6.43
C SER A 435 -7.13 -24.25 -5.44
N GLY A 436 -7.31 -23.03 -5.95
CA GLY A 436 -7.68 -21.87 -5.13
C GLY A 436 -8.96 -22.10 -4.32
N ALA A 437 -9.87 -22.93 -4.83
CA ALA A 437 -10.96 -23.57 -4.11
C ALA A 437 -10.53 -24.22 -2.78
N GLN A 438 -10.81 -23.52 -1.68
CA GLN A 438 -10.82 -24.04 -0.32
C GLN A 438 -11.98 -23.39 0.45
N GLY A 439 -12.76 -24.20 1.16
CA GLY A 439 -14.06 -23.85 1.73
C GLY A 439 -15.11 -24.91 1.39
N VAL A 440 -16.27 -24.88 2.03
CA VAL A 440 -17.39 -25.75 1.65
C VAL A 440 -17.93 -25.24 0.30
N PRO A 441 -18.07 -26.07 -0.74
CA PRO A 441 -18.71 -25.66 -1.98
C PRO A 441 -20.17 -25.33 -1.71
N VAL A 442 -20.55 -24.07 -1.91
CA VAL A 442 -21.93 -23.62 -1.76
C VAL A 442 -22.63 -23.67 -3.12
N GLY A 443 -23.92 -24.03 -3.13
CA GLY A 443 -24.74 -23.80 -4.30
C GLY A 443 -24.68 -22.31 -4.65
N PRO A 444 -24.43 -21.93 -5.92
CA PRO A 444 -24.30 -20.52 -6.27
C PRO A 444 -25.62 -19.81 -5.93
N ALA A 445 -25.54 -18.77 -5.10
CA ALA A 445 -26.71 -18.03 -4.66
C ALA A 445 -27.49 -17.53 -5.89
N LEU A 446 -28.82 -17.47 -5.82
CA LEU A 446 -29.64 -17.06 -6.97
C LEU A 446 -29.26 -15.66 -7.48
N GLY A 447 -28.83 -14.77 -6.58
CA GLY A 447 -28.26 -13.47 -6.94
C GLY A 447 -26.86 -13.56 -7.56
N ALA A 448 -25.98 -14.46 -7.11
CA ALA A 448 -24.67 -14.70 -7.73
C ALA A 448 -24.77 -15.29 -9.15
N LEU A 449 -25.82 -16.06 -9.45
CA LEU A 449 -26.13 -16.52 -10.81
C LEU A 449 -26.69 -15.41 -11.71
N GLN A 450 -27.38 -14.42 -11.12
CA GLN A 450 -27.98 -13.28 -11.84
C GLN A 450 -26.97 -12.14 -12.03
N ALA A 451 -26.01 -12.01 -11.11
CA ALA A 451 -24.86 -11.11 -11.18
C ALA A 451 -23.87 -11.58 -12.25
N ARG A 452 -24.28 -11.50 -13.52
CA ARG A 452 -23.36 -11.48 -14.65
C ARG A 452 -22.30 -10.40 -14.37
N PRO A 453 -21.01 -10.66 -14.62
CA PRO A 453 -20.04 -9.58 -14.61
C PRO A 453 -20.50 -8.55 -15.63
N ALA A 454 -20.80 -7.35 -15.14
CA ALA A 454 -20.77 -6.17 -15.99
C ALA A 454 -19.41 -6.18 -16.69
N ALA A 455 -19.32 -5.73 -17.95
CA ALA A 455 -18.05 -5.11 -18.27
C ALA A 455 -18.07 -3.79 -17.52
N ALA A 456 -17.15 -3.68 -16.58
CA ALA A 456 -16.52 -2.43 -16.28
C ALA A 456 -16.18 -1.67 -17.60
N VAL A 457 -15.99 -0.36 -17.61
CA VAL A 457 -15.81 0.55 -16.47
C VAL A 457 -14.33 0.94 -16.29
N PRO A 458 -13.34 0.31 -16.94
CA PRO A 458 -12.21 1.10 -17.41
C PRO A 458 -12.78 2.12 -18.43
N PRO A 459 -12.40 3.44 -18.40
CA PRO A 459 -12.82 4.53 -19.33
C PRO A 459 -12.50 4.34 -20.85
N PRO A 460 -12.06 5.34 -21.66
CA PRO A 460 -11.33 5.08 -22.92
C PRO A 460 -9.80 4.99 -22.71
N LEU A 461 -9.08 4.39 -23.66
CA LEU A 461 -7.80 3.66 -23.44
C LEU A 461 -8.00 2.48 -22.48
N LEU A 462 -9.15 1.82 -22.62
CA LEU A 462 -9.81 1.03 -21.59
C LEU A 462 -11.01 0.22 -22.24
N GLN A 463 -12.32 0.24 -21.84
CA GLN A 463 -13.42 -0.60 -22.46
C GLN A 463 -14.67 0.19 -23.01
N PRO A 464 -16.01 -0.02 -22.75
CA PRO A 464 -16.80 -0.82 -21.74
C PRO A 464 -18.14 -1.51 -22.26
N ARG A 465 -19.20 -1.80 -21.45
CA ARG A 465 -20.57 -2.35 -21.87
C ARG A 465 -21.78 -2.08 -20.90
N ALA A 466 -23.06 -2.11 -21.34
CA ALA A 466 -24.30 -2.67 -20.67
C ALA A 466 -25.62 -2.30 -21.46
N GLN A 467 -26.93 -2.39 -21.07
CA GLN A 467 -27.83 -2.86 -19.95
C GLN A 467 -29.32 -2.94 -20.51
N ILE A 468 -30.52 -3.24 -19.90
CA ILE A 468 -31.07 -3.62 -18.56
C ILE A 468 -31.90 -4.98 -18.64
N VAL A 469 -33.22 -5.24 -18.42
CA VAL A 469 -34.52 -4.53 -18.10
C VAL A 469 -35.63 -5.48 -17.45
N GLN A 470 -36.16 -5.15 -16.24
CA GLN A 470 -37.55 -5.06 -15.62
C GLN A 470 -38.82 -5.95 -16.03
N LEU A 471 -39.95 -6.18 -15.28
CA LEU A 471 -40.43 -6.02 -13.85
C LEU A 471 -41.88 -6.65 -13.51
N ALA A 472 -42.19 -6.91 -12.21
CA ALA A 472 -43.51 -6.82 -11.45
C ALA A 472 -44.71 -7.88 -11.55
N PRO A 473 -45.88 -7.82 -10.79
CA PRO A 473 -46.10 -8.09 -9.31
C PRO A 473 -47.49 -8.70 -8.74
N ILE A 474 -47.59 -9.02 -7.41
CA ILE A 474 -48.74 -9.18 -6.38
C ILE A 474 -49.86 -10.30 -6.38
N GLY A 475 -50.19 -10.96 -5.21
CA GLY A 475 -51.47 -11.72 -4.89
C GLY A 475 -51.58 -12.49 -3.48
N PRO A 476 -52.77 -12.92 -2.91
CA PRO A 476 -52.93 -13.31 -1.45
C PRO A 476 -53.85 -14.51 -0.92
N VAL A 477 -53.53 -15.07 0.29
CA VAL A 477 -54.40 -15.56 1.47
C VAL A 477 -55.12 -16.98 1.63
N GLN A 478 -54.74 -17.76 2.71
CA GLN A 478 -55.46 -18.76 3.62
C GLN A 478 -56.24 -20.05 3.12
N PRO A 479 -56.74 -21.06 3.93
CA PRO A 479 -56.65 -21.47 5.39
C PRO A 479 -56.36 -23.02 5.69
N ARG A 480 -56.79 -23.58 6.88
CA ARG A 480 -56.57 -24.95 7.49
C ARG A 480 -57.74 -26.00 7.36
N PRO A 481 -57.55 -27.29 7.76
CA PRO A 481 -58.43 -27.94 8.80
C PRO A 481 -57.73 -28.92 9.83
N GLN A 482 -58.49 -29.76 10.59
CA GLN A 482 -58.11 -30.55 11.82
C GLN A 482 -58.79 -31.95 11.94
N LEU A 483 -58.50 -32.72 13.03
CA LEU A 483 -59.31 -33.66 13.90
C LEU A 483 -58.35 -34.36 14.93
N SER A 484 -58.60 -34.92 16.13
CA SER A 484 -59.76 -35.34 17.00
C SER A 484 -60.37 -36.75 16.72
N PRO A 485 -60.97 -37.52 17.68
CA PRO A 485 -61.36 -37.31 19.13
C PRO A 485 -60.45 -38.13 20.12
N ALA A 486 -60.77 -38.73 21.31
CA ALA A 486 -61.90 -38.92 22.29
C ALA A 486 -61.26 -39.28 23.70
N GLU A 487 -61.89 -39.59 24.87
CA GLU A 487 -63.26 -39.63 25.46
C GLU A 487 -63.22 -39.20 26.98
N GLY A 488 -63.94 -39.62 28.05
CA GLY A 488 -64.94 -40.67 28.39
C GLY A 488 -65.54 -40.52 29.85
N PRO A 489 -66.40 -41.42 30.41
CA PRO A 489 -67.57 -40.94 31.21
C PRO A 489 -68.06 -41.65 32.53
N ALA A 490 -69.15 -41.07 33.11
CA ALA A 490 -70.16 -41.55 34.11
C ALA A 490 -69.89 -41.33 35.64
N LEU A 491 -70.66 -40.57 36.46
CA LEU A 491 -72.12 -40.49 36.86
C LEU A 491 -72.47 -41.41 38.07
N GLN A 492 -72.98 -40.96 39.24
CA GLN A 492 -74.28 -40.31 39.60
C GLN A 492 -75.53 -41.10 39.12
N GLN A 493 -76.66 -41.25 39.83
CA GLN A 493 -77.26 -40.47 40.94
C GLN A 493 -78.44 -41.26 41.59
N ARG A 494 -78.77 -41.09 42.90
CA ARG A 494 -80.11 -40.72 43.44
C ARG A 494 -80.33 -40.88 44.96
N GLN A 495 -81.11 -39.92 45.49
CA GLN A 495 -82.16 -39.96 46.55
C GLN A 495 -82.01 -40.99 47.70
N GLN A 496 -81.89 -40.59 48.98
CA GLN A 496 -82.80 -39.78 49.82
C GLN A 496 -84.16 -40.43 50.11
N GLN A 497 -84.66 -40.22 51.35
CA GLN A 497 -85.95 -40.67 51.91
C GLN A 497 -86.09 -42.16 52.30
N LEU A 498 -85.29 -42.58 53.30
CA LEU A 498 -85.83 -43.40 54.40
C LEU A 498 -85.46 -42.70 55.73
N GLN A 499 -86.37 -41.83 56.18
CA GLN A 499 -86.26 -41.13 57.46
C GLN A 499 -86.93 -41.92 58.59
N GLN A 500 -86.61 -41.55 59.84
CA GLN A 500 -87.43 -41.78 61.04
C GLN A 500 -87.70 -43.26 61.43
N ILE A 501 -86.80 -43.85 62.23
CA ILE A 501 -87.18 -44.81 63.30
C ILE A 501 -86.14 -44.86 64.43
N ASP A 502 -84.84 -44.82 64.13
CA ASP A 502 -83.76 -45.01 65.12
C ASP A 502 -83.45 -43.82 66.05
N GLN A 503 -84.05 -42.65 65.82
CA GLN A 503 -83.68 -41.37 66.46
C GLN A 503 -83.67 -41.38 68.01
N ARG A 504 -84.37 -42.32 68.66
CA ARG A 504 -84.44 -42.42 70.13
C ARG A 504 -83.33 -43.26 70.80
N ARG A 505 -82.36 -43.80 70.05
CA ARG A 505 -81.17 -44.45 70.64
C ARG A 505 -79.90 -43.59 70.65
N GLU A 506 -79.85 -42.51 69.86
CA GLU A 506 -78.64 -41.70 69.73
C GLU A 506 -78.45 -40.69 70.86
N GLU A 507 -79.52 -40.11 71.41
CA GLU A 507 -79.46 -38.95 72.32
C GLU A 507 -78.60 -39.21 73.58
N GLN A 508 -78.71 -40.40 74.20
CA GLN A 508 -77.89 -40.74 75.37
C GLN A 508 -76.40 -40.88 75.05
N GLN A 509 -76.02 -41.25 73.81
CA GLN A 509 -74.60 -41.30 73.41
C GLN A 509 -74.06 -39.93 72.98
N GLN A 510 -74.92 -39.05 72.44
CA GLN A 510 -74.51 -37.69 72.04
C GLN A 510 -74.04 -36.84 73.24
N ILE A 511 -74.66 -36.99 74.42
CA ILE A 511 -74.32 -36.19 75.61
C ILE A 511 -72.86 -36.41 76.06
N LEU A 512 -72.39 -37.65 76.15
CA LEU A 512 -70.98 -37.92 76.50
C LEU A 512 -70.00 -37.45 75.42
N ARG A 513 -70.38 -37.55 74.13
CA ARG A 513 -69.53 -37.06 73.02
C ARG A 513 -69.37 -35.54 73.07
N ARG A 514 -70.45 -34.80 73.37
CA ARG A 514 -70.44 -33.32 73.49
C ARG A 514 -69.51 -32.83 74.59
N GLN A 515 -69.46 -33.50 75.74
CA GLN A 515 -68.57 -33.11 76.84
C GLN A 515 -67.09 -33.29 76.47
N ARG A 516 -66.74 -34.37 75.78
CA ARG A 516 -65.37 -34.56 75.27
C ARG A 516 -65.00 -33.57 74.18
N SER A 517 -65.87 -33.33 73.18
CA SER A 517 -65.56 -32.39 72.09
C SER A 517 -65.30 -30.97 72.61
N GLN A 518 -66.16 -30.47 73.49
CA GLN A 518 -65.99 -29.15 74.11
C GLN A 518 -64.72 -29.02 74.97
N GLN A 519 -64.18 -30.12 75.50
CA GLN A 519 -62.91 -30.08 76.25
C GLN A 519 -61.70 -30.11 75.31
N GLN A 520 -61.85 -30.72 74.13
CA GLN A 520 -60.81 -30.82 73.11
C GLN A 520 -60.70 -29.55 72.26
N GLU A 521 -61.82 -28.95 71.83
CA GLU A 521 -61.86 -27.68 71.09
C GLU A 521 -61.10 -26.56 71.82
N ARG A 522 -61.32 -26.40 73.13
CA ARG A 522 -60.62 -25.39 73.94
C ARG A 522 -59.10 -25.56 73.95
N GLN A 523 -58.59 -26.79 73.97
CA GLN A 523 -57.14 -27.05 73.91
C GLN A 523 -56.56 -26.77 72.52
N ASP A 524 -57.32 -27.03 71.45
CA ASP A 524 -56.88 -26.72 70.09
C ASP A 524 -56.93 -25.21 69.80
N ASP A 525 -57.88 -24.46 70.36
CA ASP A 525 -57.95 -23.00 70.23
C ASP A 525 -56.85 -22.28 71.04
N GLU A 526 -56.55 -22.71 72.27
CA GLU A 526 -55.37 -22.22 73.02
C GLU A 526 -54.06 -22.44 72.23
N ARG A 527 -53.92 -23.60 71.58
CA ARG A 527 -52.76 -23.91 70.72
C ARG A 527 -52.71 -23.04 69.46
N ARG A 528 -53.86 -22.77 68.84
CA ARG A 528 -53.96 -21.87 67.67
C ARG A 528 -53.55 -20.44 68.04
N GLU A 529 -54.05 -19.90 69.14
CA GLU A 529 -53.65 -18.57 69.62
C GLU A 529 -52.15 -18.50 69.95
N ALA A 530 -51.60 -19.49 70.65
CA ALA A 530 -50.17 -19.53 70.95
C ALA A 530 -49.32 -19.51 69.65
N ALA A 531 -49.66 -20.37 68.68
CA ALA A 531 -48.99 -20.45 67.39
C ALA A 531 -49.21 -19.23 66.48
N GLN A 532 -50.21 -18.38 66.75
CA GLN A 532 -50.44 -17.12 66.04
C GLN A 532 -49.65 -15.97 66.68
N ARG A 533 -49.62 -15.90 68.02
CA ARG A 533 -48.79 -14.95 68.79
C ARG A 533 -47.29 -15.16 68.52
N GLU A 534 -46.85 -16.40 68.33
CA GLU A 534 -45.45 -16.70 67.98
C GLU A 534 -45.09 -16.23 66.56
N ARG A 535 -45.95 -16.47 65.56
CA ARG A 535 -45.73 -15.98 64.19
C ARG A 535 -45.59 -14.45 64.14
N GLN A 536 -46.49 -13.71 64.80
CA GLN A 536 -46.40 -12.25 64.89
C GLN A 536 -45.07 -11.78 65.48
N ARG A 537 -44.51 -12.49 66.47
CA ARG A 537 -43.18 -12.18 67.03
C ARG A 537 -42.05 -12.47 66.03
N GLN A 538 -42.13 -13.54 65.26
CA GLN A 538 -41.14 -13.87 64.22
C GLN A 538 -41.19 -12.85 63.06
N ASP A 539 -42.38 -12.45 62.62
CA ASP A 539 -42.56 -11.48 61.53
C ASP A 539 -42.10 -10.07 61.94
N LEU A 540 -42.41 -9.62 63.17
CA LEU A 540 -41.89 -8.37 63.73
C LEU A 540 -40.36 -8.36 63.83
N ARG A 541 -39.76 -9.50 64.17
CA ARG A 541 -38.30 -9.65 64.25
C ARG A 541 -37.65 -9.55 62.86
N ARG A 542 -38.19 -10.25 61.86
CA ARG A 542 -37.72 -10.15 60.46
C ARG A 542 -37.79 -8.71 59.95
N GLN A 543 -38.91 -8.01 60.17
CA GLN A 543 -39.04 -6.60 59.78
C GLN A 543 -38.05 -5.65 60.47
N GLN A 544 -37.51 -6.01 61.64
CA GLN A 544 -36.40 -5.25 62.25
C GLN A 544 -35.05 -5.61 61.62
N GLU A 545 -34.79 -6.90 61.39
CA GLU A 545 -33.57 -7.40 60.76
C GLU A 545 -33.42 -6.84 59.31
N ASP A 546 -34.49 -6.91 58.50
CA ASP A 546 -34.59 -6.33 57.14
C ASP A 546 -34.26 -4.82 57.12
N ARG A 547 -34.79 -4.06 58.10
CA ARG A 547 -34.57 -2.61 58.20
C ARG A 547 -33.13 -2.25 58.56
N VAL A 548 -32.50 -3.05 59.43
CA VAL A 548 -31.08 -2.85 59.80
C VAL A 548 -30.16 -3.19 58.64
N GLU A 549 -30.48 -4.23 57.87
CA GLU A 549 -29.73 -4.59 56.67
C GLU A 549 -29.85 -3.52 55.58
N ALA A 550 -31.08 -3.09 55.24
CA ALA A 550 -31.31 -2.03 54.25
C ALA A 550 -30.60 -0.70 54.60
N ALA A 551 -30.53 -0.34 55.88
CA ALA A 551 -29.82 0.87 56.34
C ALA A 551 -28.29 0.76 56.16
N ARG A 552 -27.71 -0.43 56.41
CA ARG A 552 -26.28 -0.69 56.13
C ARG A 552 -25.99 -0.65 54.64
N ASP A 553 -26.86 -1.27 53.85
CA ASP A 553 -26.73 -1.37 52.40
C ASP A 553 -26.76 0.02 51.74
N GLN A 554 -27.62 0.93 52.20
CA GLN A 554 -27.61 2.33 51.79
C GLN A 554 -26.28 3.03 52.18
N GLN A 555 -25.83 2.90 53.43
CA GLN A 555 -24.62 3.57 53.89
C GLN A 555 -23.35 3.07 53.16
N GLU A 556 -23.30 1.81 52.75
CA GLU A 556 -22.19 1.30 51.94
C GLU A 556 -22.25 1.79 50.49
N ARG A 557 -23.44 1.86 49.89
CA ARG A 557 -23.64 2.44 48.54
C ARG A 557 -23.21 3.92 48.47
N GLU A 558 -23.45 4.68 49.54
CA GLU A 558 -23.00 6.07 49.65
C GLU A 558 -21.48 6.17 49.73
N ARG A 559 -20.83 5.39 50.61
CA ARG A 559 -19.35 5.34 50.71
C ARG A 559 -18.68 4.96 49.38
N ARG A 560 -19.20 3.94 48.68
CA ARG A 560 -18.67 3.50 47.38
C ARG A 560 -18.73 4.62 46.33
N ARG A 561 -19.82 5.40 46.30
CA ARG A 561 -19.97 6.56 45.38
C ARG A 561 -18.97 7.68 45.68
N ASP A 562 -18.67 7.95 46.95
CA ASP A 562 -17.68 8.96 47.33
C ASP A 562 -16.25 8.52 46.99
N ASP A 563 -15.92 7.24 47.15
CA ASP A 563 -14.64 6.69 46.72
C ASP A 563 -14.49 6.66 45.19
N GLU A 564 -15.55 6.32 44.45
CA GLU A 564 -15.58 6.42 42.99
C GLU A 564 -15.36 7.86 42.50
N ARG A 565 -15.99 8.86 43.15
CA ARG A 565 -15.77 10.29 42.89
C ARG A 565 -14.32 10.71 43.15
N ARG A 566 -13.78 10.44 44.34
CA ARG A 566 -12.40 10.78 44.70
C ARG A 566 -11.38 10.16 43.73
N GLN A 567 -11.58 8.91 43.33
CA GLN A 567 -10.73 8.28 42.32
C GLN A 567 -10.93 8.88 40.92
N ALA A 568 -12.14 9.30 40.53
CA ALA A 568 -12.38 9.95 39.24
C ALA A 568 -11.67 11.29 39.15
N GLU A 569 -11.73 12.10 40.21
CA GLU A 569 -11.03 13.38 40.33
C GLU A 569 -9.51 13.21 40.26
N GLN A 570 -8.94 12.25 40.98
CA GLN A 570 -7.51 11.90 40.89
C GLN A 570 -7.11 11.46 39.47
N ARG A 571 -7.89 10.56 38.84
CA ARG A 571 -7.64 10.11 37.46
C ARG A 571 -7.74 11.24 36.44
N GLN A 572 -8.58 12.26 36.68
CA GLN A 572 -8.68 13.42 35.81
C GLN A 572 -7.49 14.37 36.00
N ALA A 573 -7.13 14.70 37.24
CA ALA A 573 -5.98 15.54 37.56
C ALA A 573 -4.67 14.97 36.96
N GLN A 574 -4.47 13.66 37.06
CA GLN A 574 -3.30 12.99 36.47
C GLN A 574 -3.30 13.06 34.93
N ARG A 575 -4.44 12.84 34.27
CA ARG A 575 -4.57 12.98 32.81
C ARG A 575 -4.29 14.40 32.32
N ASP A 576 -4.70 15.42 33.07
CA ASP A 576 -4.43 16.81 32.71
C ASP A 576 -2.97 17.21 32.98
N GLN A 577 -2.30 16.58 33.96
CA GLN A 577 -0.85 16.69 34.15
C GLN A 577 -0.08 16.00 33.00
N ASP A 578 -0.47 14.79 32.59
CA ASP A 578 0.14 14.06 31.48
C ASP A 578 -0.02 14.82 30.16
N ARG A 579 -1.21 15.38 29.89
CA ARG A 579 -1.47 16.25 28.73
C ARG A 579 -0.55 17.47 28.69
N ARG A 580 -0.33 18.15 29.83
CA ARG A 580 0.60 19.29 29.91
C ARG A 580 2.04 18.86 29.62
N GLN A 581 2.49 17.72 30.16
CA GLN A 581 3.81 17.18 29.84
C GLN A 581 3.96 16.77 28.38
N GLN A 582 2.92 16.17 27.78
CA GLN A 582 2.93 15.76 26.38
C GLN A 582 2.98 16.97 25.44
N ALA A 583 2.20 18.02 25.70
CA ALA A 583 2.27 19.28 24.96
C ALA A 583 3.67 19.91 25.04
N GLN A 584 4.29 19.92 26.23
CA GLN A 584 5.66 20.38 26.44
C GLN A 584 6.74 19.49 25.81
N ARG A 585 6.43 18.26 25.37
CA ARG A 585 7.33 17.42 24.57
C ARG A 585 7.19 17.79 23.09
N ILE A 586 5.96 17.72 22.57
CA ILE A 586 5.62 18.07 21.19
C ILE A 586 6.17 19.45 20.78
N GLU A 587 6.06 20.45 21.66
CA GLU A 587 6.58 21.81 21.39
C GLU A 587 8.12 21.84 21.30
N ARG A 588 8.84 21.07 22.13
CA ARG A 588 10.31 20.97 22.04
C ARG A 588 10.74 20.19 20.81
N ASP A 589 10.06 19.08 20.52
CA ASP A 589 10.32 18.23 19.35
C ASP A 589 10.11 19.04 18.05
N ARG A 590 9.04 19.85 18.00
CA ARG A 590 8.76 20.80 16.92
C ARG A 590 9.87 21.83 16.76
N GLN A 591 10.25 22.53 17.83
CA GLN A 591 11.31 23.54 17.78
C GLN A 591 12.66 22.92 17.37
N GLU A 592 12.91 21.64 17.67
CA GLU A 592 14.10 20.95 17.19
C GLU A 592 14.00 20.59 15.70
N GLN A 593 12.86 20.10 15.22
CA GLN A 593 12.63 19.89 13.79
C GLN A 593 12.76 21.18 12.97
N GLU A 594 12.26 22.31 13.49
CA GLU A 594 12.41 23.62 12.86
C GLU A 594 13.90 24.04 12.78
N ARG A 595 14.67 23.88 13.87
CA ARG A 595 16.14 24.09 13.86
C ARG A 595 16.87 23.16 12.88
N GLN A 596 16.56 21.87 12.88
CA GLN A 596 17.18 20.89 11.96
C GLN A 596 16.84 21.20 10.49
N THR A 597 15.64 21.73 10.22
CA THR A 597 15.21 22.14 8.89
C THR A 597 15.92 23.41 8.42
N GLN A 598 16.07 24.41 9.29
CA GLN A 598 16.86 25.61 9.03
C GLN A 598 18.33 25.25 8.70
N TYR A 599 18.97 24.44 9.55
CA TYR A 599 20.35 23.97 9.32
C TYR A 599 20.51 23.23 7.99
N ARG A 600 19.53 22.38 7.61
CA ARG A 600 19.53 21.69 6.31
C ARG A 600 19.40 22.68 5.14
N GLN A 601 18.55 23.70 5.25
CA GLN A 601 18.42 24.73 4.22
C GLN A 601 19.68 25.59 4.10
N GLU A 602 20.37 25.91 5.20
CA GLU A 602 21.64 26.63 5.16
C GLU A 602 22.75 25.82 4.49
N GLN A 603 22.91 24.53 4.86
CA GLN A 603 23.81 23.58 4.19
C GLN A 603 23.54 23.53 2.67
N GLN A 604 22.27 23.42 2.28
CA GLN A 604 21.87 23.36 0.87
C GLN A 604 22.15 24.68 0.13
N ARG A 605 21.94 25.84 0.77
CA ARG A 605 22.30 27.17 0.22
C ARG A 605 23.82 27.32 0.05
N GLN A 606 24.62 26.86 1.01
CA GLN A 606 26.09 26.89 0.94
C GLN A 606 26.59 26.02 -0.23
N LEU A 607 26.03 24.81 -0.40
CA LEU A 607 26.37 23.91 -1.50
C LEU A 607 26.06 24.53 -2.87
N VAL A 608 24.87 25.12 -3.03
CA VAL A 608 24.46 25.81 -4.28
C VAL A 608 25.37 27.00 -4.57
N GLN A 609 25.72 27.82 -3.56
CA GLN A 609 26.69 28.90 -3.75
C GLN A 609 28.09 28.39 -4.13
N GLN A 610 28.52 27.25 -3.60
CA GLN A 610 29.82 26.65 -3.95
C GLN A 610 29.83 26.20 -5.42
N GLN A 611 28.77 25.51 -5.88
CA GLN A 611 28.60 25.12 -7.27
C GLN A 611 28.53 26.34 -8.20
N GLN A 612 27.82 27.40 -7.83
CA GLN A 612 27.78 28.65 -8.59
C GLN A 612 29.16 29.32 -8.71
N ARG A 613 29.96 29.34 -7.63
CA ARG A 613 31.34 29.86 -7.68
C ARG A 613 32.24 29.00 -8.58
N GLN A 614 32.11 27.68 -8.55
CA GLN A 614 32.87 26.78 -9.43
C GLN A 614 32.50 27.00 -10.90
N ALA A 615 31.21 27.02 -11.25
CA ALA A 615 30.74 27.28 -12.61
C ALA A 615 31.18 28.68 -13.13
N GLN A 616 31.21 29.71 -12.27
CA GLN A 616 31.76 31.01 -12.63
C GLN A 616 33.27 30.97 -12.88
N GLN A 617 34.03 30.21 -12.09
CA GLN A 617 35.47 30.03 -12.30
C GLN A 617 35.75 29.27 -13.61
N GLU A 618 34.99 28.21 -13.91
CA GLU A 618 35.09 27.47 -15.18
C GLU A 618 34.76 28.36 -16.39
N GLN A 619 33.69 29.17 -16.32
CA GLN A 619 33.37 30.15 -17.37
C GLN A 619 34.47 31.21 -17.55
N GLN A 620 35.06 31.71 -16.46
CA GLN A 620 36.18 32.67 -16.53
C GLN A 620 37.43 32.03 -17.14
N GLN A 621 37.75 30.78 -16.78
CA GLN A 621 38.85 30.04 -17.38
C GLN A 621 38.61 29.82 -18.89
N LEU A 622 37.44 29.33 -19.29
CA LEU A 622 37.10 29.12 -20.71
C LEU A 622 37.16 30.43 -21.51
N ALA A 623 36.62 31.53 -20.96
CA ALA A 623 36.69 32.86 -21.58
C ALA A 623 38.13 33.39 -21.70
N SER A 624 39.01 33.09 -20.73
CA SER A 624 40.43 33.45 -20.79
C SER A 624 41.19 32.67 -21.87
N GLN A 625 40.91 31.36 -22.01
CA GLN A 625 41.47 30.51 -23.06
C GLN A 625 41.05 30.97 -24.46
N LEU A 626 39.77 31.27 -24.66
CA LEU A 626 39.25 31.83 -25.92
C LEU A 626 39.93 33.15 -26.28
N ARG A 627 40.07 34.09 -25.33
CA ARG A 627 40.79 35.36 -25.56
C ARG A 627 42.27 35.15 -25.90
N ALA A 628 42.94 34.20 -25.25
CA ALA A 628 44.34 33.88 -25.56
C ALA A 628 44.48 33.29 -26.98
N GLN A 629 43.56 32.41 -27.38
CA GLN A 629 43.51 31.84 -28.73
C GLN A 629 43.21 32.91 -29.79
N GLU A 630 42.28 33.83 -29.53
CA GLU A 630 42.01 34.99 -30.39
C GLU A 630 43.25 35.90 -30.53
N GLN A 631 43.97 36.16 -29.43
CA GLN A 631 45.20 36.95 -29.46
C GLN A 631 46.31 36.28 -30.27
N GLN A 632 46.51 34.96 -30.14
CA GLN A 632 47.43 34.21 -31.01
C GLN A 632 47.03 34.31 -32.48
N LEU A 633 45.75 34.13 -32.81
CA LEU A 633 45.21 34.30 -34.17
C LEU A 633 45.32 35.73 -34.69
N GLN A 634 45.34 36.76 -33.82
CA GLN A 634 45.61 38.15 -34.23
C GLN A 634 47.10 38.38 -34.47
N GLN A 635 47.98 37.89 -33.59
CA GLN A 635 49.44 38.00 -33.75
C GLN A 635 49.92 37.29 -35.01
N GLN A 636 49.42 36.08 -35.30
CA GLN A 636 49.73 35.35 -36.52
C GLN A 636 49.30 36.15 -37.77
N ARG A 637 48.05 36.64 -37.82
CA ARG A 637 47.57 37.49 -38.93
C ARG A 637 48.32 38.82 -39.06
N GLN A 638 48.91 39.36 -37.99
CA GLN A 638 49.81 40.52 -38.07
C GLN A 638 51.18 40.15 -38.65
N HIS A 639 51.74 39.02 -38.25
CA HIS A 639 53.00 38.51 -38.77
C HIS A 639 52.90 38.17 -40.27
N ASP A 640 51.83 37.50 -40.70
CA ASP A 640 51.55 37.18 -42.10
C ASP A 640 51.46 38.46 -42.96
N ARG A 641 50.79 39.50 -42.45
CA ARG A 641 50.73 40.82 -43.10
C ARG A 641 52.09 41.50 -43.19
N GLN A 642 52.92 41.42 -42.15
CA GLN A 642 54.29 41.97 -42.18
C GLN A 642 55.15 41.24 -43.22
N GLN A 643 55.08 39.90 -43.29
CA GLN A 643 55.77 39.14 -44.33
C GLN A 643 55.30 39.54 -45.75
N GLN A 644 53.98 39.67 -45.97
CA GLN A 644 53.44 40.13 -47.25
C GLN A 644 53.90 41.55 -47.61
N GLN A 645 53.93 42.48 -46.65
CA GLN A 645 54.43 43.84 -46.86
C GLN A 645 55.94 43.85 -47.17
N GLN A 646 56.75 43.05 -46.48
CA GLN A 646 58.18 42.90 -46.78
C GLN A 646 58.40 42.32 -48.18
N GLN A 647 57.65 41.30 -48.58
CA GLN A 647 57.70 40.75 -49.94
C GLN A 647 57.25 41.74 -51.03
N GLN A 648 56.30 42.63 -50.73
CA GLN A 648 55.90 43.71 -51.65
C GLN A 648 56.98 44.80 -51.73
N ALA A 649 57.56 45.21 -50.60
CA ALA A 649 58.65 46.18 -50.55
C ALA A 649 59.90 45.70 -51.29
N ALA A 650 60.28 44.43 -51.14
CA ALA A 650 61.39 43.83 -51.88
C ALA A 650 61.14 43.86 -53.40
N ARG A 651 59.95 43.45 -53.87
CA ARG A 651 59.59 43.54 -55.31
C ARG A 651 59.60 44.97 -55.84
N LEU A 652 59.19 45.95 -55.02
CA LEU A 652 59.25 47.37 -55.38
C LEU A 652 60.69 47.88 -55.46
N GLN A 653 61.59 47.44 -54.58
CA GLN A 653 63.02 47.75 -54.66
C GLN A 653 63.68 47.10 -55.89
N ASP A 654 63.36 45.85 -56.21
CA ASP A 654 63.84 45.18 -57.43
C ASP A 654 63.38 45.93 -58.70
N LEU A 655 62.10 46.37 -58.72
CA LEU A 655 61.56 47.20 -59.80
C LEU A 655 62.25 48.57 -59.89
N GLN A 656 62.51 49.23 -58.76
CA GLN A 656 63.26 50.49 -58.73
C GLN A 656 64.68 50.31 -59.23
N GLN A 657 65.42 49.30 -58.75
CA GLN A 657 66.78 49.01 -59.25
C GLN A 657 66.78 48.67 -60.75
N ALA A 658 65.78 47.96 -61.26
CA ALA A 658 65.64 47.70 -62.69
C ALA A 658 65.41 49.00 -63.49
N GLN A 659 64.56 49.92 -62.97
CA GLN A 659 64.33 51.24 -63.58
C GLN A 659 65.58 52.12 -63.51
N GLU A 660 66.31 52.13 -62.40
CA GLU A 660 67.56 52.87 -62.24
C GLU A 660 68.63 52.37 -63.21
N ARG A 661 68.85 51.05 -63.31
CA ARG A 661 69.77 50.45 -64.29
C ARG A 661 69.38 50.83 -65.73
N ALA A 662 68.09 50.76 -66.07
CA ALA A 662 67.57 51.19 -67.38
C ALA A 662 67.61 52.72 -67.61
N THR A 663 67.76 53.52 -66.55
CA THR A 663 67.91 54.97 -66.62
C THR A 663 69.37 55.38 -66.72
N GLN A 664 70.26 54.73 -65.96
CA GLN A 664 71.72 54.85 -66.09
C GLN A 664 72.20 54.43 -67.48
N GLN A 665 71.67 53.33 -68.04
CA GLN A 665 71.95 52.96 -69.44
C GLN A 665 71.53 54.05 -70.44
N ARG A 666 70.35 54.66 -70.25
CA ARG A 666 69.90 55.78 -71.09
C ARG A 666 70.68 57.07 -70.86
N GLN A 667 71.11 57.36 -69.64
CA GLN A 667 71.99 58.50 -69.34
C GLN A 667 73.39 58.32 -69.92
N MET A 668 73.98 57.12 -69.85
CA MET A 668 75.24 56.79 -70.53
C MET A 668 75.14 57.02 -72.04
N GLN A 669 74.05 56.58 -72.67
CA GLN A 669 73.77 56.83 -74.09
C GLN A 669 73.59 58.33 -74.39
N GLN A 670 72.82 59.06 -73.57
CA GLN A 670 72.62 60.50 -73.74
C GLN A 670 73.89 61.33 -73.48
N GLN A 671 74.72 60.96 -72.51
CA GLN A 671 75.97 61.67 -72.20
C GLN A 671 76.99 61.46 -73.32
N HIS A 672 77.04 60.25 -73.91
CA HIS A 672 77.81 59.97 -75.11
C HIS A 672 77.34 60.85 -76.30
N GLN A 673 76.03 61.04 -76.48
CA GLN A 673 75.48 61.97 -77.48
C GLN A 673 75.71 63.45 -77.14
N GLN A 674 75.71 63.84 -75.85
CA GLN A 674 75.88 65.23 -75.42
C GLN A 674 77.33 65.70 -75.55
N ASN A 675 78.34 64.86 -75.32
CA ASN A 675 79.73 65.23 -75.64
C ASN A 675 79.86 65.57 -77.14
N GLN A 676 79.32 64.73 -78.03
CA GLN A 676 79.28 64.96 -79.49
C GLN A 676 78.50 66.23 -79.91
N GLN A 677 77.73 66.86 -79.01
CA GLN A 677 77.06 68.14 -79.21
C GLN A 677 77.73 69.33 -78.48
N PHE A 678 78.42 69.08 -77.36
CA PHE A 678 79.13 70.11 -76.60
C PHE A 678 80.40 70.56 -77.33
N GLU A 679 81.10 69.61 -77.94
CA GLU A 679 82.23 69.86 -78.85
C GLU A 679 81.84 70.75 -80.05
N ARG A 680 80.56 70.72 -80.48
CA ARG A 680 80.02 71.64 -81.49
C ARG A 680 79.73 73.02 -80.90
N ARG A 681 78.93 73.08 -79.83
CA ARG A 681 78.39 74.35 -79.28
C ARG A 681 79.40 75.22 -78.51
N GLN A 682 80.60 74.70 -78.19
CA GLN A 682 81.72 75.52 -77.72
C GLN A 682 82.29 76.44 -78.82
N GLY A 683 82.10 76.11 -80.10
CA GLY A 683 82.45 77.01 -81.21
C GLY A 683 81.54 78.23 -81.25
N GLU A 684 80.22 78.01 -81.21
CA GLU A 684 79.19 79.03 -81.44
C GLU A 684 79.14 80.13 -80.37
N ARG A 685 79.23 79.77 -79.07
CA ARG A 685 78.91 80.73 -78.00
C ARG A 685 80.00 81.75 -77.66
N ARG A 686 81.11 81.78 -78.42
CA ARG A 686 82.14 82.83 -78.34
C ARG A 686 81.75 84.12 -79.08
N ASP A 687 80.70 84.06 -79.89
CA ASP A 687 80.33 85.14 -80.80
C ASP A 687 79.22 86.05 -80.20
N GLU A 688 78.18 85.47 -79.60
CA GLU A 688 76.99 86.20 -79.11
C GLU A 688 77.27 87.18 -77.95
N GLN A 689 78.20 86.87 -77.04
CA GLN A 689 78.42 87.66 -75.81
C GLN A 689 78.79 89.14 -76.09
N ARG A 690 79.27 89.45 -77.29
CA ARG A 690 79.68 90.80 -77.70
C ARG A 690 78.49 91.74 -77.99
N GLN A 691 77.30 91.20 -78.27
CA GLN A 691 76.15 91.99 -78.70
C GLN A 691 75.32 92.53 -77.52
N ASN A 692 74.96 91.65 -76.58
CA ASN A 692 73.88 91.94 -75.61
C ASN A 692 74.27 92.91 -74.46
N GLN A 693 75.47 93.49 -74.50
CA GLN A 693 75.86 94.59 -73.61
C GLN A 693 75.27 95.93 -74.07
N GLN A 694 74.88 96.06 -75.35
CA GLN A 694 74.42 97.32 -75.95
C GLN A 694 73.03 97.78 -75.48
N MET A 695 72.06 96.88 -75.28
CA MET A 695 70.65 97.26 -75.01
C MET A 695 70.36 97.73 -73.57
N ARG A 696 71.31 97.60 -72.62
CA ARG A 696 71.02 97.84 -71.19
C ARG A 696 70.94 99.30 -70.76
N ASP A 697 71.40 100.24 -71.60
CA ASP A 697 71.47 101.65 -71.25
C ASP A 697 70.33 102.51 -71.81
N GLU A 698 69.53 102.00 -72.75
CA GLU A 698 68.38 102.73 -73.31
C GLU A 698 67.19 102.79 -72.33
N GLN A 699 66.83 101.66 -71.71
CA GLN A 699 65.63 101.53 -70.85
C GLN A 699 65.65 102.44 -69.60
N ARG A 700 66.79 103.01 -69.22
CA ARG A 700 66.91 103.89 -68.04
C ARG A 700 66.33 105.30 -68.23
N ARG A 701 65.71 105.61 -69.38
CA ARG A 701 65.20 106.96 -69.69
C ARG A 701 63.67 107.11 -69.59
N ASP A 702 62.89 106.04 -69.59
CA ASP A 702 61.43 106.12 -69.74
C ASP A 702 60.66 106.50 -68.46
N GLU A 703 61.19 106.21 -67.26
CA GLU A 703 60.44 106.41 -66.01
C GLU A 703 60.09 107.88 -65.69
N GLN A 704 60.82 108.85 -66.23
CA GLN A 704 60.69 110.27 -65.84
C GLN A 704 59.41 110.97 -66.34
N ARG A 705 58.66 110.41 -67.30
CA ARG A 705 57.49 111.08 -67.91
C ARG A 705 56.13 110.77 -67.25
N ARG A 706 56.13 110.19 -66.05
CA ARG A 706 54.93 110.09 -65.19
C ARG A 706 54.50 111.46 -64.65
N GLN A 707 53.71 112.23 -65.42
CA GLN A 707 52.92 113.34 -64.88
C GLN A 707 51.79 113.79 -65.82
N GLN A 708 50.78 114.40 -65.21
CA GLN A 708 49.50 114.86 -65.79
C GLN A 708 48.46 113.74 -66.05
N ARG A 709 47.22 114.08 -65.65
CA ARG A 709 46.01 113.27 -65.44
C ARG A 709 44.97 113.58 -66.55
N PRO A 710 43.79 112.94 -66.58
CA PRO A 710 43.30 111.86 -65.70
C PRO A 710 43.07 110.51 -66.38
#